data_AF-G6F1F7-F1
#
_entry.id   AF-G6F1F7-F1
#
_cell.length_a   1.000
_cell.length_b   1.000
_cell.length_c   1.000
_cell.angle_alpha   90.00
_cell.angle_beta   90.00
_cell.angle_gamma   90.00
#
_symmetry.space_group_name_H-M   'P 1'
#
loop_
_entity.id
_entity.type
_entity.pdbx_description
1 polymer ?
#
loop_
_entity_poly.entity_id
_entity_poly.type
_entity_poly.pdbx_seq_one_letter_code
_entity_poly.pdbx_strand_id
1 'polypeptide(L)'
;MAIQYITSGQISSGTTVSSGNTQIVNGGGITSNTIVYSGGSQVISSNGNGYGTVVHSGGSLVISSGGKETGGTIYKGGVASVTYGGTANSTVVYGTQNVDGVANNTTINGGVQTVNNGAIVTSSYVASNGLQTVTSGGTTSITKLYVASQTILNGGVASGTQVVSATQTISSGGISDSAIIYRGGIQTVNNGASAYNTTVQNGSQQINSGGLASNTQISGIGIQTVNSGGSAINTSIYDGAQQIINGGAIISGATIYDGGSQTINSGATVNNVIVSSGGTQIVNAGAITSGTIIYDGANVTISNGATDSAATIYGTQYVYGRTDYATVDGGTQQVTDANGITTYTTVINGGVQTITSSARSLYTTIVSGTQLVQNDAIAVLTTVSNGNQIVINGGITWNTTLYGNGVQDIQSGGNASGTSISAGGTQIANSGGIASNTTIYEGGNQSINSGATAIDTTISLGGQQIINDGGIAQNTTIQSGGTLIISSGGQLAGTNTVSNGGTLTINSGGQLTGTATIENGGTISLYPDTGGTINLEGNNNTGIIISGLESGGEVTTVITTINGFTGSNAGDSDSIKLVGIDTKDVTSVDYVDANGNASDDHVTFTLTNGNKITLNIIGAKDAGYTLSTSSDGSLVYEVCFLPGTMIKTPSGERPVEDIQINDEVITFDWKNNQNTVSKIKWVGSKTINVKQSPHDDEAGYPVRILKNAISESVPHKDLLVTPEHCLFFDGKFIPVRMLVNHQTIYYDKTIKSYTYYHIETENHSVIYSDGMLTESYLDTGNRGVFVQHGKCALFQRTLKAKNWEHDSAAELTVDRSIVEPIYHQISKRAEGLTHFNSRKKIIQTSTKDPNLYLITDTGLILTPHLNKQNKYIFTLPEDVKNIFIHSRTSRPCDTIGSFVDDRRQLGLLIGNVYIITKNQLYPITNHLSQQDLPGWDIVEQTPCRWTNGNAELNIETNSSSKQNKLLVIQVLSSSDYLLHNQESTIKHQIIA
;
A
#
# COMPACT_ATOMS: atom_id res chain seq x y z
N MET A 1 48.60 75.18 38.26
CA MET A 1 48.37 73.77 38.58
C MET A 1 48.94 73.49 39.96
N ALA A 2 48.19 72.85 40.84
CA ALA A 2 48.67 72.41 42.15
C ALA A 2 48.36 70.92 42.35
N ILE A 3 49.31 70.17 42.93
CA ILE A 3 49.13 68.76 43.26
C ILE A 3 49.17 68.62 44.78
N GLN A 4 48.11 68.08 45.37
CA GLN A 4 48.07 67.70 46.78
C GLN A 4 48.30 66.20 46.89
N TYR A 5 49.28 65.79 47.70
CA TYR A 5 49.50 64.39 48.04
C TYR A 5 48.95 64.11 49.45
N ILE A 6 48.16 63.04 49.59
CA ILE A 6 47.72 62.49 50.87
C ILE A 6 48.44 61.14 51.04
N THR A 7 49.26 61.01 52.08
CA THR A 7 50.11 59.83 52.32
C THR A 7 49.73 59.08 53.60
N SER A 8 50.44 58.00 53.93
CA SER A 8 50.14 57.12 55.06
C SER A 8 49.87 57.87 56.37
N GLY A 9 48.68 57.66 56.95
CA GLY A 9 48.23 58.30 58.19
C GLY A 9 47.67 59.71 58.03
N GLN A 10 47.67 60.28 56.82
CA GLN A 10 47.04 61.58 56.54
C GLN A 10 45.56 61.40 56.17
N ILE A 11 44.72 62.29 56.70
CA ILE A 11 43.30 62.38 56.38
C ILE A 11 43.03 63.77 55.77
N SER A 12 42.40 63.82 54.60
CA SER A 12 41.80 65.04 54.04
C SER A 12 40.28 64.96 54.09
N SER A 13 39.62 66.10 54.34
CA SER A 13 38.17 66.21 54.34
C SER A 13 37.72 67.48 53.62
N GLY A 14 36.61 67.40 52.88
CA GLY A 14 35.96 68.55 52.25
C GLY A 14 36.81 69.28 51.21
N THR A 15 37.76 68.59 50.57
CA THR A 15 38.72 69.23 49.66
C THR A 15 38.07 69.57 48.32
N THR A 16 38.11 70.84 47.92
CA THR A 16 37.68 71.26 46.58
C THR A 16 38.84 71.21 45.57
N VAL A 17 38.66 70.43 44.49
CA VAL A 17 39.63 70.27 43.41
C VAL A 17 39.09 70.94 42.14
N SER A 18 39.61 72.14 41.85
CA SER A 18 39.22 72.98 40.70
C SER A 18 40.17 72.82 39.50
N SER A 19 39.83 73.49 38.38
CA SER A 19 40.57 73.45 37.11
C SER A 19 42.09 73.51 37.25
N GLY A 20 42.77 72.51 36.68
CA GLY A 20 44.22 72.38 36.66
C GLY A 20 44.85 71.90 37.97
N ASN A 21 44.07 71.46 38.96
CA ASN A 21 44.57 70.90 40.21
C ASN A 21 44.28 69.40 40.33
N THR A 22 45.15 68.69 41.05
CA THR A 22 45.04 67.23 41.27
C THR A 22 45.20 66.89 42.75
N GLN A 23 44.34 66.02 43.28
CA GLN A 23 44.52 65.39 44.60
C GLN A 23 44.91 63.92 44.40
N ILE A 24 46.05 63.49 44.95
CA ILE A 24 46.57 62.11 44.83
C ILE A 24 46.58 61.45 46.22
N VAL A 25 45.82 60.38 46.38
CA VAL A 25 45.68 59.61 47.62
C VAL A 25 46.55 58.37 47.55
N ASN A 26 47.70 58.40 48.21
CA ASN A 26 48.67 57.31 48.23
C ASN A 26 48.38 56.30 49.36
N GLY A 27 49.15 55.21 49.40
CA GLY A 27 48.98 54.12 50.36
C GLY A 27 48.89 54.59 51.82
N GLY A 28 47.83 54.15 52.50
CA GLY A 28 47.51 54.52 53.89
C GLY A 28 46.94 55.95 54.06
N GLY A 29 46.77 56.71 52.97
CA GLY A 29 46.09 58.00 52.96
C GLY A 29 44.58 57.85 52.83
N ILE A 30 43.84 58.78 53.45
CA ILE A 30 42.38 58.79 53.46
C ILE A 30 41.85 60.15 52.96
N THR A 31 40.85 60.13 52.08
CA THR A 31 40.06 61.32 51.73
C THR A 31 38.58 61.12 52.05
N SER A 32 37.89 62.21 52.36
CA SER A 32 36.46 62.22 52.68
C SER A 32 35.78 63.47 52.11
N ASN A 33 34.63 63.30 51.46
CA ASN A 33 33.85 64.40 50.88
C ASN A 33 34.65 65.33 49.95
N THR A 34 35.60 64.80 49.17
CA THR A 34 36.32 65.60 48.15
C THR A 34 35.34 66.01 47.05
N ILE A 35 35.37 67.28 46.65
CA ILE A 35 34.50 67.84 45.59
C ILE A 35 35.37 68.19 44.39
N VAL A 36 35.14 67.55 43.24
CA VAL A 36 35.90 67.76 42.00
C VAL A 36 35.05 68.54 40.99
N TYR A 37 35.53 69.71 40.57
CA TYR A 37 34.90 70.56 39.57
C TYR A 37 35.61 70.49 38.21
N SER A 38 35.07 71.19 37.21
CA SER A 38 35.58 71.24 35.84
C SER A 38 37.10 71.45 35.77
N GLY A 39 37.79 70.52 35.12
CA GLY A 39 39.25 70.51 34.94
C GLY A 39 40.05 70.06 36.18
N GLY A 40 39.40 69.69 37.28
CA GLY A 40 40.03 69.10 38.46
C GLY A 40 40.08 67.56 38.39
N SER A 41 41.02 66.95 39.11
CA SER A 41 41.19 65.49 39.15
C SER A 41 41.49 64.95 40.56
N GLN A 42 40.82 63.89 40.99
CA GLN A 42 41.26 63.07 42.13
C GLN A 42 41.78 61.72 41.61
N VAL A 43 42.93 61.28 42.12
CA VAL A 43 43.53 59.97 41.83
C VAL A 43 43.68 59.22 43.16
N ILE A 44 43.00 58.09 43.31
CA ILE A 44 43.16 57.19 44.45
C ILE A 44 44.09 56.07 44.02
N SER A 45 45.30 56.04 44.59
CA SER A 45 46.38 55.11 44.28
C SER A 45 46.34 53.87 45.18
N SER A 46 47.26 52.92 44.94
CA SER A 46 47.36 51.66 45.69
C SER A 46 47.37 51.86 47.21
N ASN A 47 46.46 51.17 47.92
CA ASN A 47 46.19 51.26 49.36
C ASN A 47 45.70 52.64 49.86
N GLY A 48 45.35 53.57 48.96
CA GLY A 48 44.64 54.81 49.28
C GLY A 48 43.13 54.57 49.37
N ASN A 49 42.44 55.30 50.25
CA ASN A 49 41.00 55.14 50.47
C ASN A 49 40.27 56.49 50.34
N GLY A 50 39.25 56.54 49.48
CA GLY A 50 38.27 57.62 49.41
C GLY A 50 36.94 57.23 50.04
N TYR A 51 36.23 58.24 50.51
CA TYR A 51 34.87 58.15 51.04
C TYR A 51 34.02 59.33 50.57
N GLY A 52 33.00 59.08 49.76
CA GLY A 52 32.00 60.07 49.36
C GLY A 52 32.54 61.17 48.44
N THR A 53 33.43 60.84 47.49
CA THR A 53 33.90 61.84 46.51
C THR A 53 32.75 62.29 45.59
N VAL A 54 32.56 63.60 45.47
CA VAL A 54 31.55 64.22 44.61
C VAL A 54 32.22 64.77 43.35
N VAL A 55 31.81 64.31 42.17
CA VAL A 55 32.38 64.74 40.88
C VAL A 55 31.32 65.50 40.08
N HIS A 56 31.56 66.79 39.83
CA HIS A 56 30.71 67.65 39.01
C HIS A 56 31.12 67.66 37.53
N SER A 57 30.36 68.37 36.70
CA SER A 57 30.60 68.49 35.26
C SER A 57 32.03 68.92 34.93
N GLY A 58 32.71 68.13 34.09
CA GLY A 58 34.11 68.32 33.70
C GLY A 58 35.15 67.89 34.74
N GLY A 59 34.74 67.40 35.91
CA GLY A 59 35.63 66.83 36.93
C GLY A 59 35.94 65.36 36.68
N SER A 60 37.08 64.89 37.19
CA SER A 60 37.55 63.52 37.03
C SER A 60 37.91 62.83 38.35
N LEU A 61 37.48 61.59 38.51
CA LEU A 61 37.94 60.65 39.55
C LEU A 61 38.60 59.44 38.89
N VAL A 62 39.83 59.11 39.29
CA VAL A 62 40.54 57.90 38.86
C VAL A 62 40.82 57.04 40.08
N ILE A 63 40.36 55.80 40.07
CA ILE A 63 40.63 54.80 41.12
C ILE A 63 41.58 53.77 40.51
N SER A 64 42.83 53.79 40.95
CA SER A 64 43.93 52.99 40.39
C SER A 64 44.06 51.64 41.08
N SER A 65 44.92 50.76 40.54
CA SER A 65 45.21 49.44 41.11
C SER A 65 45.49 49.46 42.62
N GLY A 66 44.69 48.72 43.39
CA GLY A 66 44.73 48.66 44.85
C GLY A 66 44.14 49.88 45.58
N GLY A 67 43.65 50.89 44.86
CA GLY A 67 42.92 52.03 45.43
C GLY A 67 41.43 51.74 45.58
N LYS A 68 40.79 52.36 46.58
CA LYS A 68 39.38 52.13 46.91
C LYS A 68 38.59 53.43 47.06
N GLU A 69 37.40 53.48 46.47
CA GLU A 69 36.36 54.49 46.76
C GLU A 69 35.12 53.84 47.37
N THR A 70 34.44 54.56 48.27
CA THR A 70 33.18 54.13 48.89
C THR A 70 32.17 55.28 48.97
N GLY A 71 31.02 55.16 48.31
CA GLY A 71 29.89 56.11 48.43
C GLY A 71 29.95 57.35 47.53
N GLY A 72 30.90 57.44 46.59
CA GLY A 72 31.05 58.59 45.70
C GLY A 72 29.84 58.87 44.81
N THR A 73 29.64 60.14 44.46
CA THR A 73 28.52 60.62 43.63
C THR A 73 29.05 61.35 42.39
N ILE A 74 28.75 60.80 41.21
CA ILE A 74 29.16 61.35 39.92
C ILE A 74 27.97 62.07 39.29
N TYR A 75 27.97 63.40 39.32
CA TYR A 75 26.92 64.22 38.71
C TYR A 75 27.06 64.26 37.17
N LYS A 76 25.99 64.69 36.49
CA LYS A 76 25.94 64.79 35.03
C LYS A 76 27.12 65.59 34.47
N GLY A 77 27.86 64.97 33.54
CA GLY A 77 29.08 65.53 32.94
C GLY A 77 30.38 65.30 33.73
N GLY A 78 30.30 64.76 34.95
CA GLY A 78 31.46 64.25 35.70
C GLY A 78 31.82 62.82 35.28
N VAL A 79 33.08 62.44 35.45
CA VAL A 79 33.59 61.11 35.06
C VAL A 79 34.33 60.43 36.21
N ALA A 80 34.01 59.16 36.46
CA ALA A 80 34.84 58.24 37.24
C ALA A 80 35.43 57.14 36.34
N SER A 81 36.70 56.81 36.55
CA SER A 81 37.40 55.70 35.90
C SER A 81 37.98 54.77 36.96
N VAL A 82 37.42 53.57 37.10
CA VAL A 82 37.90 52.52 38.00
C VAL A 82 38.82 51.61 37.18
N THR A 83 40.13 51.87 37.21
CA THR A 83 41.08 51.13 36.35
C THR A 83 41.42 49.75 36.93
N TYR A 84 42.17 48.94 36.18
CA TYR A 84 42.47 47.55 36.53
C TYR A 84 43.03 47.40 37.96
N GLY A 85 42.37 46.57 38.78
CA GLY A 85 42.69 46.36 40.19
C GLY A 85 42.19 47.46 41.16
N GLY A 86 41.60 48.54 40.67
CA GLY A 86 40.90 49.54 41.48
C GLY A 86 39.50 49.05 41.89
N THR A 87 38.98 49.55 43.01
CA THR A 87 37.64 49.17 43.52
C THR A 87 36.75 50.36 43.83
N ALA A 88 35.56 50.43 43.23
CA ALA A 88 34.50 51.35 43.61
C ALA A 88 33.35 50.61 44.33
N ASN A 89 32.80 51.20 45.38
CA ASN A 89 31.67 50.61 46.12
C ASN A 89 30.57 51.66 46.34
N SER A 90 29.32 51.28 46.11
CA SER A 90 28.12 52.10 46.34
C SER A 90 28.15 53.46 45.64
N THR A 91 28.72 53.53 44.43
CA THR A 91 28.78 54.77 43.64
C THR A 91 27.41 55.13 43.09
N VAL A 92 27.02 56.40 43.18
CA VAL A 92 25.81 56.93 42.53
C VAL A 92 26.22 57.66 41.24
N VAL A 93 25.63 57.30 40.10
CA VAL A 93 26.08 57.73 38.77
C VAL A 93 24.93 58.40 38.00
N TYR A 94 24.98 59.73 37.95
CA TYR A 94 24.22 60.61 37.04
C TYR A 94 25.09 61.11 35.86
N GLY A 95 26.42 61.01 35.98
CA GLY A 95 27.42 61.23 34.94
C GLY A 95 27.86 59.91 34.31
N THR A 96 29.18 59.72 34.17
CA THR A 96 29.76 58.50 33.57
C THR A 96 30.67 57.77 34.55
N GLN A 97 30.54 56.44 34.66
CA GLN A 97 31.51 55.57 35.32
C GLN A 97 32.06 54.55 34.32
N ASN A 98 33.36 54.61 34.02
CA ASN A 98 34.06 53.56 33.29
C ASN A 98 34.72 52.60 34.29
N VAL A 99 34.64 51.30 34.04
CA VAL A 99 35.16 50.25 34.93
C VAL A 99 36.00 49.27 34.13
N ASP A 100 37.31 49.24 34.41
CA ASP A 100 38.27 48.18 34.03
C ASP A 100 38.64 47.31 35.26
N GLY A 101 38.31 47.78 36.47
CA GLY A 101 38.49 47.10 37.76
C GLY A 101 37.20 46.52 38.32
N VAL A 102 36.94 46.75 39.62
CA VAL A 102 35.76 46.20 40.33
C VAL A 102 34.79 47.31 40.73
N ALA A 103 33.50 47.15 40.45
CA ALA A 103 32.46 48.06 40.94
C ALA A 103 31.28 47.31 41.59
N ASN A 104 31.01 47.57 42.87
CA ASN A 104 29.98 46.87 43.64
C ASN A 104 28.85 47.81 44.05
N ASN A 105 27.59 47.39 43.90
CA ASN A 105 26.40 48.13 44.31
C ASN A 105 26.26 49.53 43.65
N THR A 106 26.75 49.70 42.42
CA THR A 106 26.60 50.97 41.69
C THR A 106 25.12 51.28 41.43
N THR A 107 24.67 52.48 41.78
CA THR A 107 23.34 53.00 41.42
C THR A 107 23.48 53.93 40.22
N ILE A 108 23.01 53.51 39.05
CA ILE A 108 23.01 54.32 37.82
C ILE A 108 21.64 54.99 37.70
N ASN A 109 21.59 56.31 37.71
CA ASN A 109 20.33 57.08 37.75
C ASN A 109 20.38 58.20 36.71
N GLY A 110 19.91 57.91 35.49
CA GLY A 110 20.06 58.81 34.33
C GLY A 110 21.51 59.00 33.82
N GLY A 111 22.49 58.30 34.42
CA GLY A 111 23.89 58.26 33.99
C GLY A 111 24.24 57.01 33.18
N VAL A 112 25.54 56.82 32.92
CA VAL A 112 26.08 55.70 32.13
C VAL A 112 27.18 54.96 32.91
N GLN A 113 27.13 53.63 32.91
CA GLN A 113 28.27 52.79 33.31
C GLN A 113 28.78 51.98 32.12
N THR A 114 30.08 52.02 31.86
CA THR A 114 30.77 51.17 30.88
C THR A 114 31.60 50.11 31.61
N VAL A 115 31.39 48.84 31.27
CA VAL A 115 32.09 47.69 31.86
C VAL A 115 33.05 47.12 30.81
N ASN A 116 34.35 47.25 31.07
CA ASN A 116 35.44 47.02 30.13
C ASN A 116 36.13 45.67 30.34
N ASN A 117 37.13 45.36 29.51
CA ASN A 117 37.89 44.12 29.57
C ASN A 117 38.52 43.86 30.95
N GLY A 118 38.21 42.71 31.56
CA GLY A 118 38.68 42.31 32.89
C GLY A 118 37.86 42.88 34.04
N ALA A 119 36.85 43.71 33.77
CA ALA A 119 36.04 44.34 34.79
C ALA A 119 34.98 43.40 35.38
N ILE A 120 34.78 43.49 36.69
CA ILE A 120 33.78 42.73 37.44
C ILE A 120 32.83 43.71 38.13
N VAL A 121 31.54 43.65 37.78
CA VAL A 121 30.52 44.52 38.35
C VAL A 121 29.41 43.69 38.98
N THR A 122 29.11 43.93 40.26
CA THR A 122 28.14 43.13 41.02
C THR A 122 27.03 44.01 41.61
N SER A 123 25.78 43.52 41.55
CA SER A 123 24.62 44.12 42.24
C SER A 123 24.32 45.56 41.82
N SER A 124 24.58 45.94 40.55
CA SER A 124 24.24 47.26 40.03
C SER A 124 22.72 47.47 39.97
N TYR A 125 22.25 48.62 40.44
CA TYR A 125 20.87 49.06 40.25
C TYR A 125 20.80 50.16 39.19
N VAL A 126 20.14 49.87 38.07
CA VAL A 126 20.00 50.80 36.93
C VAL A 126 18.57 51.34 36.97
N ALA A 127 18.42 52.56 37.46
CA ALA A 127 17.17 53.28 37.60
C ALA A 127 16.85 54.10 36.33
N SER A 128 15.70 54.78 36.34
CA SER A 128 15.09 55.45 35.18
C SER A 128 16.07 56.24 34.30
N ASN A 129 16.08 55.92 33.00
CA ASN A 129 16.98 56.48 31.97
C ASN A 129 18.48 56.19 32.17
N GLY A 130 18.87 55.34 33.13
CA GLY A 130 20.23 54.85 33.26
C GLY A 130 20.60 53.83 32.18
N LEU A 131 21.88 53.79 31.81
CA LEU A 131 22.44 52.84 30.84
C LEU A 131 23.64 52.10 31.44
N GLN A 132 23.64 50.77 31.34
CA GLN A 132 24.83 49.93 31.57
C GLN A 132 25.26 49.27 30.25
N THR A 133 26.49 49.52 29.81
CA THR A 133 27.07 48.88 28.62
C THR A 133 28.15 47.89 29.04
N VAL A 134 28.00 46.63 28.68
CA VAL A 134 28.97 45.56 28.92
C VAL A 134 29.73 45.29 27.62
N THR A 135 31.05 45.37 27.66
CA THR A 135 31.93 45.24 26.48
C THR A 135 32.81 44.00 26.58
N SER A 136 33.68 43.77 25.58
CA SER A 136 34.51 42.57 25.49
C SER A 136 35.36 42.33 26.74
N GLY A 137 35.22 41.16 27.36
CA GLY A 137 35.88 40.78 28.61
C GLY A 137 35.30 41.40 29.87
N GLY A 138 34.25 42.21 29.78
CA GLY A 138 33.52 42.77 30.92
C GLY A 138 32.44 41.83 31.43
N THR A 139 32.33 41.70 32.75
CA THR A 139 31.35 40.82 33.40
C THR A 139 30.43 41.59 34.36
N THR A 140 29.13 41.37 34.26
CA THR A 140 28.13 41.87 35.22
C THR A 140 27.37 40.72 35.88
N SER A 141 27.07 40.85 37.17
CA SER A 141 26.24 39.89 37.91
C SER A 141 25.19 40.58 38.79
N ILE A 142 23.98 40.01 38.80
CA ILE A 142 22.85 40.47 39.64
C ILE A 142 22.49 41.95 39.37
N THR A 143 22.67 42.42 38.12
CA THR A 143 22.20 43.75 37.71
C THR A 143 20.67 43.79 37.75
N LYS A 144 20.08 44.84 38.35
CA LYS A 144 18.63 45.08 38.33
C LYS A 144 18.30 46.35 37.53
N LEU A 145 17.51 46.19 36.47
CA LEU A 145 17.05 47.27 35.60
C LEU A 145 15.61 47.67 35.96
N TYR A 146 15.37 48.98 36.08
CA TYR A 146 14.05 49.55 36.31
C TYR A 146 13.85 50.83 35.49
N VAL A 147 13.00 50.76 34.44
CA VAL A 147 12.79 51.84 33.44
C VAL A 147 14.11 52.31 32.80
N ALA A 148 14.97 51.34 32.52
CA ALA A 148 16.39 51.54 32.18
C ALA A 148 16.85 50.57 31.07
N SER A 149 18.10 50.72 30.63
CA SER A 149 18.68 49.90 29.57
C SER A 149 19.99 49.22 30.00
N GLN A 150 20.17 47.96 29.59
CA GLN A 150 21.47 47.29 29.55
C GLN A 150 21.78 46.87 28.12
N THR A 151 23.01 47.09 27.66
CA THR A 151 23.50 46.64 26.35
C THR A 151 24.70 45.73 26.55
N ILE A 152 24.67 44.51 26.02
CA ILE A 152 25.75 43.53 26.10
C ILE A 152 26.35 43.37 24.71
N LEU A 153 27.61 43.76 24.54
CA LEU A 153 28.34 43.73 23.26
C LEU A 153 29.23 42.48 23.14
N ASN A 154 29.90 42.34 22.00
CA ASN A 154 30.81 41.23 21.70
C ASN A 154 31.81 40.96 22.83
N GLY A 155 31.82 39.73 23.35
CA GLY A 155 32.69 39.28 24.45
C GLY A 155 32.26 39.74 25.84
N GLY A 156 31.16 40.48 25.97
CA GLY A 156 30.58 40.90 27.25
C GLY A 156 29.62 39.86 27.82
N VAL A 157 29.60 39.73 29.14
CA VAL A 157 28.77 38.73 29.86
C VAL A 157 27.91 39.39 30.94
N ALA A 158 26.63 39.03 30.99
CA ALA A 158 25.75 39.33 32.11
C ALA A 158 25.13 38.05 32.67
N SER A 159 25.13 37.87 33.99
CA SER A 159 24.43 36.77 34.67
C SER A 159 23.45 37.27 35.72
N GLY A 160 22.27 36.66 35.80
CA GLY A 160 21.26 36.97 36.82
C GLY A 160 20.62 38.35 36.69
N THR A 161 20.58 38.92 35.48
CA THR A 161 20.02 40.28 35.28
C THR A 161 18.50 40.26 35.45
N GLN A 162 17.98 41.12 36.34
CA GLN A 162 16.55 41.31 36.57
C GLN A 162 16.04 42.49 35.74
N VAL A 163 15.08 42.27 34.84
CA VAL A 163 14.58 43.28 33.90
C VAL A 163 13.12 43.62 34.25
N VAL A 164 12.87 44.81 34.80
CA VAL A 164 11.53 45.26 35.25
C VAL A 164 11.15 46.55 34.53
N SER A 165 10.10 46.53 33.69
CA SER A 165 9.70 47.69 32.87
C SER A 165 10.88 48.34 32.12
N ALA A 166 11.81 47.53 31.62
CA ALA A 166 13.17 47.90 31.19
C ALA A 166 13.64 47.03 30.01
N THR A 167 14.78 47.36 29.41
CA THR A 167 15.30 46.62 28.23
C THR A 167 16.70 46.07 28.47
N GLN A 168 16.90 44.78 28.16
CA GLN A 168 18.21 44.15 28.00
C GLN A 168 18.45 43.81 26.53
N THR A 169 19.42 44.46 25.90
CA THR A 169 19.80 44.23 24.49
C THR A 169 21.10 43.43 24.43
N ILE A 170 21.03 42.19 23.92
CA ILE A 170 22.22 41.37 23.64
C ILE A 170 22.58 41.53 22.17
N SER A 171 23.79 42.02 21.89
CA SER A 171 24.36 42.19 20.55
C SER A 171 25.32 41.05 20.18
N SER A 172 25.80 41.03 18.94
CA SER A 172 26.65 39.97 18.40
C SER A 172 27.86 39.67 19.29
N GLY A 173 28.07 38.39 19.62
CA GLY A 173 29.11 37.91 20.53
C GLY A 173 28.86 38.18 22.02
N GLY A 174 27.75 38.83 22.38
CA GLY A 174 27.35 39.06 23.77
C GLY A 174 26.57 37.88 24.36
N ILE A 175 26.73 37.67 25.67
CA ILE A 175 26.10 36.56 26.40
C ILE A 175 25.26 37.11 27.57
N SER A 176 24.00 36.67 27.66
CA SER A 176 23.22 36.77 28.90
C SER A 176 22.87 35.37 29.41
N ASP A 177 23.06 35.15 30.71
CA ASP A 177 22.70 33.92 31.41
C ASP A 177 21.76 34.22 32.60
N SER A 178 20.84 33.28 32.88
CA SER A 178 19.97 33.29 34.08
C SER A 178 19.18 34.59 34.28
N ALA A 179 18.88 35.32 33.20
CA ALA A 179 18.16 36.59 33.26
C ALA A 179 16.68 36.36 33.60
N ILE A 180 16.09 37.27 34.38
CA ILE A 180 14.68 37.20 34.79
C ILE A 180 13.94 38.43 34.25
N ILE A 181 13.00 38.19 33.35
CA ILE A 181 12.26 39.24 32.62
C ILE A 181 10.86 39.35 33.20
N TYR A 182 10.65 40.39 34.00
CA TYR A 182 9.40 40.67 34.70
C TYR A 182 8.41 41.47 33.82
N ARG A 183 7.22 41.75 34.35
CA ARG A 183 6.19 42.57 33.69
C ARG A 183 6.76 43.87 33.10
N GLY A 184 6.50 44.09 31.81
CA GLY A 184 7.00 45.24 31.04
C GLY A 184 8.50 45.20 30.70
N GLY A 185 9.25 44.19 31.19
CA GLY A 185 10.63 43.94 30.81
C GLY A 185 10.73 43.30 29.42
N ILE A 186 11.77 43.66 28.67
CA ILE A 186 12.07 43.13 27.34
C ILE A 186 13.53 42.66 27.30
N GLN A 187 13.78 41.43 26.87
CA GLN A 187 15.11 40.97 26.43
C GLN A 187 15.12 40.82 24.91
N THR A 188 16.09 41.43 24.23
CA THR A 188 16.25 41.32 22.78
C THR A 188 17.58 40.65 22.44
N VAL A 189 17.52 39.49 21.77
CA VAL A 189 18.66 38.66 21.39
C VAL A 189 18.91 38.82 19.89
N ASN A 190 20.03 39.40 19.50
CA ASN A 190 20.32 39.77 18.09
C ASN A 190 21.31 38.82 17.41
N ASN A 191 21.64 39.08 16.14
CA ASN A 191 22.53 38.24 15.33
C ASN A 191 23.87 37.94 16.01
N GLY A 192 24.16 36.66 16.27
CA GLY A 192 25.36 36.18 16.96
C GLY A 192 25.35 36.37 18.48
N ALA A 193 24.23 36.79 19.08
CA ALA A 193 24.04 36.88 20.52
C ALA A 193 23.46 35.59 21.09
N SER A 194 23.76 35.29 22.36
CA SER A 194 23.23 34.10 23.05
C SER A 194 22.57 34.44 24.39
N ALA A 195 21.38 33.88 24.60
CA ALA A 195 20.64 33.90 25.87
C ALA A 195 20.49 32.47 26.43
N TYR A 196 20.98 32.26 27.63
CA TYR A 196 20.91 30.98 28.35
C TYR A 196 19.98 31.10 29.57
N ASN A 197 19.20 30.06 29.84
CA ASN A 197 18.47 29.86 31.10
C ASN A 197 17.54 31.05 31.48
N THR A 198 17.02 31.79 30.50
CA THR A 198 16.23 33.00 30.74
C THR A 198 14.83 32.64 31.25
N THR A 199 14.40 33.28 32.33
CA THR A 199 13.05 33.13 32.91
C THR A 199 12.20 34.35 32.53
N VAL A 200 11.17 34.14 31.74
CA VAL A 200 10.21 35.17 31.30
C VAL A 200 8.95 35.05 32.16
N GLN A 201 8.84 35.93 33.15
CA GLN A 201 7.78 35.92 34.16
C GLN A 201 6.87 37.16 33.97
N ASN A 202 5.86 37.05 33.10
CA ASN A 202 5.03 38.16 32.63
C ASN A 202 5.73 39.24 31.78
N GLY A 203 7.01 39.03 31.42
CA GLY A 203 7.79 39.89 30.51
C GLY A 203 7.79 39.41 29.05
N SER A 204 8.71 39.94 28.23
CA SER A 204 8.90 39.50 26.84
C SER A 204 10.36 39.20 26.50
N GLN A 205 10.57 38.12 25.72
CA GLN A 205 11.86 37.81 25.10
C GLN A 205 11.70 37.78 23.57
N GLN A 206 12.55 38.51 22.85
CA GLN A 206 12.52 38.62 21.40
C GLN A 206 13.82 38.07 20.81
N ILE A 207 13.73 37.02 20.00
CA ILE A 207 14.87 36.39 19.33
C ILE A 207 14.86 36.83 17.86
N ASN A 208 15.85 37.63 17.48
CA ASN A 208 16.00 38.14 16.13
C ASN A 208 16.89 37.24 15.28
N SER A 209 16.99 37.55 13.98
CA SER A 209 17.78 36.78 13.01
C SER A 209 19.21 36.55 13.48
N GLY A 210 19.66 35.29 13.51
CA GLY A 210 20.97 34.86 14.00
C GLY A 210 21.14 34.85 15.53
N GLY A 211 20.10 35.20 16.30
CA GLY A 211 20.11 35.12 17.77
C GLY A 211 19.71 33.73 18.28
N LEU A 212 20.33 33.30 19.38
CA LEU A 212 20.07 32.01 20.03
C LEU A 212 19.50 32.19 21.44
N ALA A 213 18.36 31.57 21.73
CA ALA A 213 17.90 31.31 23.09
C ALA A 213 17.92 29.80 23.40
N SER A 214 18.29 29.43 24.62
CA SER A 214 18.22 28.04 25.08
C SER A 214 17.77 27.94 26.54
N ASN A 215 17.04 26.86 26.85
CA ASN A 215 16.46 26.57 28.16
C ASN A 215 15.60 27.73 28.72
N THR A 216 14.88 28.44 27.85
CA THR A 216 14.01 29.53 28.29
C THR A 216 12.77 28.98 28.98
N GLN A 217 12.39 29.56 30.13
CA GLN A 217 11.17 29.22 30.86
C GLN A 217 10.19 30.40 30.77
N ILE A 218 8.94 30.17 30.37
CA ILE A 218 7.94 31.23 30.17
C ILE A 218 6.73 30.95 31.08
N SER A 219 6.30 31.94 31.86
CA SER A 219 5.23 31.78 32.88
C SER A 219 4.39 33.04 33.09
N GLY A 220 3.12 32.86 33.49
CA GLY A 220 2.13 33.93 33.55
C GLY A 220 1.89 34.52 32.16
N ILE A 221 1.60 35.82 32.05
CA ILE A 221 1.45 36.48 30.73
C ILE A 221 2.78 36.71 29.99
N GLY A 222 3.76 35.82 30.19
CA GLY A 222 5.08 35.87 29.56
C GLY A 222 5.03 35.46 28.09
N ILE A 223 5.79 36.15 27.24
CA ILE A 223 5.82 35.91 25.79
C ILE A 223 7.26 35.76 25.29
N GLN A 224 7.57 34.65 24.63
CA GLN A 224 8.74 34.56 23.74
C GLN A 224 8.29 34.71 22.29
N THR A 225 8.93 35.60 21.54
CA THR A 225 8.75 35.74 20.09
C THR A 225 10.04 35.37 19.38
N VAL A 226 9.99 34.37 18.50
CA VAL A 226 11.14 33.96 17.66
C VAL A 226 10.89 34.44 16.23
N ASN A 227 11.70 35.40 15.78
CA ASN A 227 11.61 36.03 14.48
C ASN A 227 12.42 35.26 13.41
N SER A 228 12.28 35.67 12.15
CA SER A 228 12.92 35.01 11.00
C SER A 228 14.43 34.87 11.16
N GLY A 229 14.94 33.64 11.05
CA GLY A 229 16.35 33.28 11.26
C GLY A 229 16.80 33.26 12.72
N GLY A 230 15.93 33.51 13.70
CA GLY A 230 16.20 33.30 15.12
C GLY A 230 16.00 31.84 15.52
N SER A 231 16.65 31.40 16.61
CA SER A 231 16.50 30.03 17.12
C SER A 231 16.23 29.97 18.62
N ALA A 232 15.32 29.06 19.01
CA ALA A 232 15.03 28.76 20.41
C ALA A 232 15.03 27.23 20.65
N ILE A 233 15.79 26.81 21.66
CA ILE A 233 16.01 25.39 22.00
C ILE A 233 15.51 25.13 23.43
N ASN A 234 14.84 23.99 23.66
CA ASN A 234 14.37 23.54 24.98
C ASN A 234 13.53 24.58 25.73
N THR A 235 12.61 25.26 25.05
CA THR A 235 11.73 26.27 25.68
C THR A 235 10.60 25.60 26.45
N SER A 236 10.45 25.92 27.73
CA SER A 236 9.38 25.44 28.61
C SER A 236 8.29 26.50 28.75
N ILE A 237 7.04 26.13 28.45
CA ILE A 237 5.89 27.05 28.40
C ILE A 237 4.86 26.60 29.45
N TYR A 238 4.66 27.41 30.49
CA TYR A 238 3.74 27.13 31.61
C TYR A 238 2.43 27.94 31.48
N ASP A 239 1.55 27.81 32.47
CA ASP A 239 0.24 28.48 32.54
C ASP A 239 0.28 29.97 32.17
N GLY A 240 -0.66 30.35 31.30
CA GLY A 240 -0.85 31.68 30.72
C GLY A 240 0.16 32.09 29.65
N ALA A 241 1.25 31.33 29.48
CA ALA A 241 2.41 31.77 28.69
C ALA A 241 2.32 31.39 27.22
N GLN A 242 2.99 32.18 26.38
CA GLN A 242 2.95 32.03 24.92
C GLN A 242 4.34 32.00 24.28
N GLN A 243 4.55 31.05 23.37
CA GLN A 243 5.64 31.08 22.39
C GLN A 243 5.09 31.34 21.00
N ILE A 244 5.54 32.41 20.34
CA ILE A 244 5.11 32.84 19.01
C ILE A 244 6.29 32.71 18.05
N ILE A 245 6.11 31.92 16.98
CA ILE A 245 7.20 31.48 16.11
C ILE A 245 6.89 31.94 14.67
N ASN A 246 7.75 32.79 14.11
CA ASN A 246 7.52 33.44 12.82
C ASN A 246 8.34 32.80 11.67
N GLY A 247 7.92 33.04 10.42
CA GLY A 247 8.49 32.38 9.24
C GLY A 247 10.02 32.46 9.15
N GLY A 248 10.67 31.32 8.94
CA GLY A 248 12.13 31.17 8.95
C GLY A 248 12.78 31.05 10.33
N ALA A 249 12.02 31.02 11.43
CA ALA A 249 12.53 30.65 12.75
C ALA A 249 12.77 29.13 12.86
N ILE A 250 13.74 28.75 13.71
CA ILE A 250 14.13 27.33 13.92
C ILE A 250 13.97 26.97 15.40
N ILE A 251 13.04 26.06 15.70
CA ILE A 251 12.70 25.63 17.07
C ILE A 251 12.96 24.13 17.25
N SER A 252 13.51 23.74 18.40
CA SER A 252 13.64 22.33 18.79
C SER A 252 13.41 22.10 20.29
N GLY A 253 12.79 20.96 20.62
CA GLY A 253 12.69 20.47 22.01
C GLY A 253 11.77 21.29 22.93
N ALA A 254 10.85 22.09 22.38
CA ALA A 254 9.93 22.88 23.20
C ALA A 254 8.96 21.96 23.97
N THR A 255 8.68 22.29 25.23
CA THR A 255 7.72 21.56 26.07
C THR A 255 6.61 22.51 26.51
N ILE A 256 5.38 22.15 26.18
CA ILE A 256 4.16 22.87 26.55
C ILE A 256 3.52 22.15 27.74
N TYR A 257 3.33 22.85 28.83
CA TYR A 257 2.65 22.37 30.04
C TYR A 257 1.21 22.90 30.09
N ASP A 258 0.47 22.50 31.13
CA ASP A 258 -0.90 22.95 31.40
C ASP A 258 -1.02 24.49 31.36
N GLY A 259 -2.08 24.98 30.70
CA GLY A 259 -2.33 26.40 30.41
C GLY A 259 -1.33 27.09 29.46
N GLY A 260 -0.28 26.40 29.01
CA GLY A 260 0.74 26.94 28.09
C GLY A 260 0.33 26.82 26.62
N SER A 261 0.82 27.76 25.79
CA SER A 261 0.48 27.82 24.36
C SER A 261 1.69 28.06 23.43
N GLN A 262 1.73 27.33 22.32
CA GLN A 262 2.66 27.57 21.21
C GLN A 262 1.90 27.85 19.91
N THR A 263 2.24 28.96 19.24
CA THR A 263 1.69 29.34 17.93
C THR A 263 2.78 29.39 16.88
N ILE A 264 2.64 28.54 15.85
CA ILE A 264 3.60 28.41 14.74
C ILE A 264 3.03 29.07 13.49
N ASN A 265 3.66 30.14 13.01
CA ASN A 265 3.20 30.92 11.87
C ASN A 265 3.85 30.49 10.54
N SER A 266 3.24 30.93 9.43
CA SER A 266 3.62 30.58 8.05
C SER A 266 5.12 30.66 7.78
N GLY A 267 5.68 29.61 7.18
CA GLY A 267 7.09 29.49 6.83
C GLY A 267 8.03 29.11 7.98
N ALA A 268 7.54 28.83 9.19
CA ALA A 268 8.36 28.36 10.30
C ALA A 268 8.48 26.83 10.33
N THR A 269 9.60 26.34 10.89
CA THR A 269 9.89 24.90 11.04
C THR A 269 10.21 24.57 12.50
N VAL A 270 9.47 23.61 13.06
CA VAL A 270 9.47 23.31 14.49
C VAL A 270 9.55 21.81 14.72
N ASN A 271 10.53 21.33 15.49
CA ASN A 271 10.77 19.89 15.65
C ASN A 271 10.75 19.43 17.11
N ASN A 272 10.31 18.19 17.34
CA ASN A 272 10.35 17.49 18.62
C ASN A 272 9.68 18.28 19.76
N VAL A 273 8.43 18.70 19.55
CA VAL A 273 7.64 19.40 20.57
C VAL A 273 6.90 18.39 21.44
N ILE A 274 6.96 18.58 22.75
CA ILE A 274 6.17 17.82 23.71
C ILE A 274 5.00 18.68 24.17
N VAL A 275 3.77 18.19 23.99
CA VAL A 275 2.55 18.83 24.49
C VAL A 275 1.99 17.95 25.61
N SER A 276 2.06 18.45 26.84
CA SER A 276 1.53 17.79 28.04
C SER A 276 0.03 18.08 28.21
N SER A 277 -0.65 17.33 29.08
CA SER A 277 -2.04 17.60 29.49
C SER A 277 -2.30 19.09 29.73
N GLY A 278 -3.37 19.62 29.12
CA GLY A 278 -3.76 21.04 29.19
C GLY A 278 -2.94 21.99 28.30
N GLY A 279 -1.79 21.56 27.79
CA GLY A 279 -0.99 22.31 26.83
C GLY A 279 -1.64 22.35 25.43
N THR A 280 -1.43 23.46 24.72
CA THR A 280 -2.01 23.69 23.38
C THR A 280 -0.97 24.11 22.34
N GLN A 281 -0.94 23.43 21.19
CA GLN A 281 -0.15 23.83 20.01
C GLN A 281 -1.06 24.19 18.83
N ILE A 282 -0.79 25.31 18.15
CA ILE A 282 -1.49 25.74 16.94
C ILE A 282 -0.49 25.90 15.81
N VAL A 283 -0.69 25.17 14.72
CA VAL A 283 0.14 25.17 13.51
C VAL A 283 -0.66 25.84 12.39
N ASN A 284 -0.25 27.06 11.99
CA ASN A 284 -0.97 27.89 11.03
C ASN A 284 -0.59 27.57 9.57
N ALA A 285 -1.41 28.05 8.62
CA ALA A 285 -1.21 27.82 7.18
C ALA A 285 0.23 28.13 6.71
N GLY A 286 0.87 27.17 6.04
CA GLY A 286 2.25 27.24 5.55
C GLY A 286 3.33 27.02 6.62
N ALA A 287 2.99 26.68 7.86
CA ALA A 287 3.94 26.21 8.87
C ALA A 287 4.13 24.69 8.80
N ILE A 288 5.31 24.22 9.25
CA ILE A 288 5.66 22.80 9.29
C ILE A 288 6.11 22.42 10.70
N THR A 289 5.57 21.33 11.24
CA THR A 289 6.09 20.68 12.45
C THR A 289 6.39 19.20 12.24
N SER A 290 7.22 18.62 13.11
CA SER A 290 7.67 17.23 13.02
C SER A 290 8.02 16.66 14.39
N GLY A 291 7.71 15.38 14.61
CA GLY A 291 8.04 14.65 15.84
C GLY A 291 7.27 15.15 17.07
N THR A 292 6.06 15.69 16.88
CA THR A 292 5.21 16.20 17.96
C THR A 292 4.69 15.06 18.82
N ILE A 293 4.93 15.09 20.13
CA ILE A 293 4.38 14.13 21.09
C ILE A 293 3.23 14.79 21.85
N ILE A 294 2.03 14.25 21.69
CA ILE A 294 0.78 14.77 22.25
C ILE A 294 0.34 13.81 23.35
N TYR A 295 0.54 14.18 24.61
CA TYR A 295 0.09 13.36 25.76
C TYR A 295 -1.43 13.46 25.98
N ASP A 296 -1.99 12.55 26.77
CA ASP A 296 -3.40 12.64 27.19
C ASP A 296 -3.73 14.01 27.79
N GLY A 297 -4.95 14.49 27.56
CA GLY A 297 -5.41 15.84 27.89
C GLY A 297 -4.79 16.99 27.07
N ALA A 298 -3.85 16.73 26.16
CA ALA A 298 -3.21 17.75 25.31
C ALA A 298 -3.94 17.93 23.97
N ASN A 299 -3.83 19.14 23.39
CA ASN A 299 -4.47 19.51 22.13
C ASN A 299 -3.47 20.08 21.11
N VAL A 300 -3.52 19.58 19.86
CA VAL A 300 -2.77 20.14 18.73
C VAL A 300 -3.69 20.37 17.54
N THR A 301 -3.59 21.55 16.92
CA THR A 301 -4.39 21.92 15.74
C THR A 301 -3.50 22.18 14.54
N ILE A 302 -3.63 21.33 13.51
CA ILE A 302 -2.98 21.46 12.21
C ILE A 302 -3.95 22.15 11.26
N SER A 303 -3.79 23.46 11.08
CA SER A 303 -4.68 24.30 10.27
C SER A 303 -4.63 23.95 8.78
N ASN A 304 -5.64 24.37 8.02
CA ASN A 304 -5.63 24.25 6.56
C ASN A 304 -4.35 24.87 5.97
N GLY A 305 -3.65 24.14 5.09
CA GLY A 305 -2.36 24.51 4.53
C GLY A 305 -1.15 24.35 5.46
N ALA A 306 -1.31 23.90 6.70
CA ALA A 306 -0.21 23.49 7.58
C ALA A 306 0.16 22.00 7.37
N THR A 307 1.35 21.60 7.81
CA THR A 307 1.80 20.20 7.79
C THR A 307 2.39 19.76 9.13
N ASP A 308 1.99 18.58 9.59
CA ASP A 308 2.63 17.82 10.68
C ASP A 308 3.18 16.48 10.15
N SER A 309 4.20 15.94 10.80
CA SER A 309 4.89 14.73 10.36
C SER A 309 5.44 13.91 11.53
N ALA A 310 5.25 12.58 11.50
CA ALA A 310 5.71 11.66 12.54
C ALA A 310 5.23 12.01 13.97
N ALA A 311 4.03 12.57 14.10
CA ALA A 311 3.42 12.86 15.40
C ALA A 311 3.01 11.58 16.15
N THR A 312 3.18 11.55 17.47
CA THR A 312 2.73 10.46 18.35
C THR A 312 1.62 10.96 19.26
N ILE A 313 0.45 10.31 19.23
CA ILE A 313 -0.81 10.91 19.64
C ILE A 313 -1.49 10.03 20.71
N TYR A 314 -1.27 10.38 21.98
CA TYR A 314 -1.99 9.88 23.15
C TYR A 314 -3.13 10.83 23.57
N GLY A 315 -3.00 12.14 23.28
CA GLY A 315 -4.05 13.15 23.42
C GLY A 315 -4.87 13.34 22.15
N THR A 316 -5.21 14.59 21.81
CA THR A 316 -6.03 14.91 20.62
C THR A 316 -5.26 15.76 19.59
N GLN A 317 -5.29 15.33 18.33
CA GLN A 317 -4.85 16.11 17.17
C GLN A 317 -6.04 16.43 16.25
N TYR A 318 -6.23 17.70 15.91
CA TYR A 318 -7.20 18.17 14.93
C TYR A 318 -6.49 18.49 13.61
N VAL A 319 -6.93 17.89 12.50
CA VAL A 319 -6.27 17.96 11.18
C VAL A 319 -7.22 18.56 10.15
N TYR A 320 -7.04 19.85 9.90
CA TYR A 320 -7.66 20.63 8.80
C TYR A 320 -6.70 20.81 7.61
N GLY A 321 -5.39 20.63 7.84
CA GLY A 321 -4.33 20.59 6.84
C GLY A 321 -3.84 19.17 6.58
N ARG A 322 -2.52 18.97 6.55
CA ARG A 322 -1.90 17.68 6.25
C ARG A 322 -1.19 17.08 7.46
N THR A 323 -1.33 15.77 7.67
CA THR A 323 -0.51 15.03 8.64
C THR A 323 -0.02 13.70 8.06
N ASP A 324 1.30 13.48 8.08
CA ASP A 324 1.94 12.30 7.52
C ASP A 324 2.65 11.44 8.58
N TYR A 325 2.57 10.11 8.44
CA TYR A 325 3.23 9.12 9.33
C TYR A 325 2.89 9.26 10.83
N ALA A 326 1.70 9.78 11.17
CA ALA A 326 1.26 9.87 12.56
C ALA A 326 0.99 8.49 13.17
N THR A 327 1.28 8.33 14.46
CA THR A 327 0.88 7.16 15.25
C THR A 327 -0.14 7.59 16.29
N VAL A 328 -1.36 7.07 16.17
CA VAL A 328 -2.46 7.25 17.14
C VAL A 328 -2.40 6.08 18.12
N ASP A 329 -1.91 6.34 19.34
CA ASP A 329 -1.61 5.35 20.36
C ASP A 329 -2.46 5.64 21.60
N GLY A 330 -3.63 4.99 21.69
CA GLY A 330 -4.66 5.28 22.70
C GLY A 330 -5.37 6.64 22.53
N GLY A 331 -4.75 7.63 21.88
CA GLY A 331 -5.30 8.97 21.65
C GLY A 331 -6.26 9.07 20.47
N THR A 332 -6.52 10.31 20.03
CA THR A 332 -7.50 10.64 18.99
C THR A 332 -6.94 11.55 17.89
N GLN A 333 -7.16 11.19 16.63
CA GLN A 333 -6.90 12.05 15.47
C GLN A 333 -8.22 12.39 14.76
N GLN A 334 -8.62 13.66 14.80
CA GLN A 334 -9.82 14.19 14.14
C GLN A 334 -9.45 14.87 12.81
N VAL A 335 -9.68 14.20 11.69
CA VAL A 335 -9.43 14.72 10.33
C VAL A 335 -10.74 15.25 9.74
N THR A 336 -10.77 16.53 9.38
CA THR A 336 -11.99 17.25 8.99
C THR A 336 -11.69 18.31 7.94
N ASP A 337 -12.74 18.82 7.28
CA ASP A 337 -12.69 19.67 6.07
C ASP A 337 -12.18 18.91 4.82
N ALA A 338 -12.66 19.29 3.63
CA ALA A 338 -12.22 18.76 2.34
C ALA A 338 -10.74 19.06 1.98
N ASN A 339 -10.01 19.73 2.87
CA ASN A 339 -8.57 19.96 2.84
C ASN A 339 -7.80 19.15 3.90
N GLY A 340 -8.51 18.54 4.87
CA GLY A 340 -7.94 17.63 5.86
C GLY A 340 -7.47 16.33 5.21
N ILE A 341 -6.16 16.09 5.21
CA ILE A 341 -5.53 14.94 4.56
C ILE A 341 -4.57 14.26 5.53
N THR A 342 -4.74 12.95 5.71
CA THR A 342 -3.77 12.10 6.40
C THR A 342 -3.16 11.07 5.47
N THR A 343 -1.85 10.81 5.59
CA THR A 343 -1.20 9.69 4.90
C THR A 343 -0.31 8.86 5.82
N TYR A 344 -0.38 7.53 5.68
CA TYR A 344 0.40 6.56 6.47
C TYR A 344 0.15 6.63 8.00
N THR A 345 -1.05 7.04 8.44
CA THR A 345 -1.41 6.97 9.86
C THR A 345 -1.40 5.52 10.35
N THR A 346 -0.80 5.25 11.50
CA THR A 346 -0.90 3.98 12.20
C THR A 346 -1.78 4.14 13.45
N VAL A 347 -2.70 3.21 13.71
CA VAL A 347 -3.72 3.31 14.78
C VAL A 347 -3.66 2.06 15.68
N ILE A 348 -3.30 2.26 16.95
CA ILE A 348 -2.94 1.21 17.91
C ILE A 348 -3.52 1.47 19.31
N ASN A 349 -3.55 0.42 20.13
CA ASN A 349 -3.81 0.46 21.58
C ASN A 349 -5.11 1.18 21.98
N GLY A 350 -6.19 0.96 21.24
CA GLY A 350 -7.49 1.60 21.43
C GLY A 350 -7.63 3.00 20.82
N GLY A 351 -6.57 3.53 20.20
CA GLY A 351 -6.58 4.85 19.57
C GLY A 351 -7.61 4.97 18.44
N VAL A 352 -8.09 6.20 18.21
CA VAL A 352 -9.21 6.49 17.30
C VAL A 352 -8.82 7.51 16.23
N GLN A 353 -8.94 7.14 14.95
CA GLN A 353 -8.90 8.07 13.84
C GLN A 353 -10.33 8.34 13.33
N THR A 354 -10.78 9.58 13.34
CA THR A 354 -12.06 9.97 12.71
C THR A 354 -11.79 10.79 11.46
N ILE A 355 -12.38 10.39 10.33
CA ILE A 355 -12.38 11.15 9.08
C ILE A 355 -13.81 11.61 8.82
N THR A 356 -14.02 12.92 8.69
CA THR A 356 -15.35 13.53 8.50
C THR A 356 -15.32 14.67 7.50
N SER A 357 -16.49 15.07 6.99
CA SER A 357 -16.70 16.35 6.31
C SER A 357 -15.90 16.47 5.01
N SER A 358 -15.97 15.43 4.18
CA SER A 358 -15.21 15.24 2.94
C SER A 358 -13.67 15.19 3.09
N ALA A 359 -13.15 15.03 4.31
CA ALA A 359 -11.73 14.80 4.56
C ALA A 359 -11.25 13.44 3.98
N ARG A 360 -9.93 13.30 3.82
CA ARG A 360 -9.31 12.13 3.17
C ARG A 360 -8.24 11.46 4.03
N SER A 361 -8.20 10.14 3.99
CA SER A 361 -7.16 9.33 4.64
C SER A 361 -6.61 8.27 3.70
N LEU A 362 -5.29 8.18 3.58
CA LEU A 362 -4.59 7.29 2.64
C LEU A 362 -3.61 6.38 3.38
N TYR A 363 -3.65 5.08 3.09
CA TYR A 363 -2.71 4.07 3.62
C TYR A 363 -2.74 3.88 5.16
N THR A 364 -3.88 4.13 5.81
CA THR A 364 -4.03 3.92 7.26
C THR A 364 -3.81 2.45 7.63
N THR A 365 -3.04 2.19 8.68
CA THR A 365 -2.80 0.85 9.22
C THR A 365 -3.39 0.74 10.63
N ILE A 366 -4.41 -0.08 10.81
CA ILE A 366 -5.13 -0.28 12.06
C ILE A 366 -4.71 -1.62 12.66
N VAL A 367 -3.94 -1.58 13.75
CA VAL A 367 -3.48 -2.81 14.42
C VAL A 367 -4.41 -3.19 15.56
N SER A 368 -4.77 -2.24 16.42
CA SER A 368 -5.56 -2.49 17.64
C SER A 368 -6.36 -1.26 18.10
N GLY A 369 -6.75 -0.41 17.15
CA GLY A 369 -7.63 0.75 17.38
C GLY A 369 -8.78 0.81 16.37
N THR A 370 -9.33 2.00 16.14
CA THR A 370 -10.51 2.21 15.28
C THR A 370 -10.32 3.36 14.30
N GLN A 371 -10.74 3.17 13.04
CA GLN A 371 -11.00 4.26 12.10
C GLN A 371 -12.52 4.43 11.91
N LEU A 372 -13.03 5.64 12.06
CA LEU A 372 -14.41 6.02 11.75
C LEU A 372 -14.42 6.92 10.50
N VAL A 373 -15.19 6.55 9.48
CA VAL A 373 -15.31 7.27 8.20
C VAL A 373 -16.78 7.67 8.00
N GLN A 374 -17.03 8.98 7.91
CA GLN A 374 -18.40 9.52 7.88
C GLN A 374 -18.52 10.86 7.14
N ASN A 375 -19.73 11.31 6.84
CA ASN A 375 -20.03 12.64 6.29
C ASN A 375 -19.20 12.94 5.01
N ASP A 376 -19.40 12.12 3.98
CA ASP A 376 -18.72 12.16 2.67
C ASP A 376 -17.19 12.02 2.71
N ALA A 377 -16.61 11.63 3.87
CA ALA A 377 -15.19 11.33 4.00
C ALA A 377 -14.75 10.11 3.19
N ILE A 378 -13.48 10.09 2.76
CA ILE A 378 -12.92 9.02 1.92
C ILE A 378 -11.66 8.43 2.57
N ALA A 379 -11.69 7.14 2.90
CA ALA A 379 -10.49 6.38 3.29
C ALA A 379 -10.07 5.40 2.18
N VAL A 380 -8.77 5.37 1.85
CA VAL A 380 -8.23 4.60 0.71
C VAL A 380 -7.06 3.74 1.15
N LEU A 381 -7.05 2.47 0.73
CA LEU A 381 -5.99 1.49 1.02
C LEU A 381 -5.75 1.31 2.54
N THR A 382 -6.83 1.30 3.32
CA THR A 382 -6.76 1.04 4.75
C THR A 382 -6.52 -0.45 5.02
N THR A 383 -5.63 -0.76 5.95
CA THR A 383 -5.25 -2.13 6.32
C THR A 383 -5.66 -2.39 7.77
N VAL A 384 -6.40 -3.46 8.05
CA VAL A 384 -6.96 -3.74 9.39
C VAL A 384 -6.58 -5.16 9.83
N SER A 385 -6.01 -5.31 11.03
CA SER A 385 -5.48 -6.62 11.49
C SER A 385 -6.01 -7.14 12.83
N ASN A 386 -6.25 -6.30 13.84
CA ASN A 386 -6.98 -6.65 15.08
C ASN A 386 -7.76 -5.43 15.63
N GLY A 387 -8.31 -4.62 14.73
CA GLY A 387 -9.06 -3.40 15.04
C GLY A 387 -10.23 -3.23 14.08
N ASN A 388 -10.84 -2.03 14.05
CA ASN A 388 -12.09 -1.78 13.34
C ASN A 388 -11.97 -0.63 12.32
N GLN A 389 -12.56 -0.79 11.15
CA GLN A 389 -12.94 0.32 10.27
C GLN A 389 -14.47 0.41 10.25
N ILE A 390 -15.03 1.55 10.68
CA ILE A 390 -16.47 1.80 10.78
C ILE A 390 -16.85 2.84 9.72
N VAL A 391 -17.87 2.55 8.91
CA VAL A 391 -18.25 3.32 7.71
C VAL A 391 -19.74 3.65 7.76
N ILE A 392 -20.09 4.93 7.91
CA ILE A 392 -21.48 5.40 8.17
C ILE A 392 -21.77 6.73 7.46
N ASN A 393 -23.05 7.13 7.36
CA ASN A 393 -23.46 8.52 7.04
C ASN A 393 -22.75 9.14 5.81
N GLY A 394 -22.75 8.45 4.67
CA GLY A 394 -22.07 8.90 3.44
C GLY A 394 -20.56 8.65 3.41
N GLY A 395 -19.97 8.07 4.45
CA GLY A 395 -18.56 7.68 4.47
C GLY A 395 -18.24 6.63 3.40
N ILE A 396 -17.09 6.80 2.73
CA ILE A 396 -16.66 5.97 1.61
C ILE A 396 -15.31 5.33 1.91
N THR A 397 -15.18 4.04 1.64
CA THR A 397 -13.92 3.29 1.78
C THR A 397 -13.57 2.54 0.51
N TRP A 398 -12.30 2.65 0.07
CA TRP A 398 -11.81 2.01 -1.16
C TRP A 398 -10.58 1.15 -0.90
N ASN A 399 -10.60 -0.07 -1.41
CA ASN A 399 -9.49 -1.03 -1.34
C ASN A 399 -9.03 -1.33 0.10
N THR A 400 -9.95 -1.43 1.05
CA THR A 400 -9.63 -1.89 2.42
C THR A 400 -9.16 -3.35 2.41
N THR A 401 -8.13 -3.69 3.19
CA THR A 401 -7.67 -5.07 3.37
C THR A 401 -7.87 -5.53 4.81
N LEU A 402 -8.50 -6.68 5.00
CA LEU A 402 -8.85 -7.29 6.29
C LEU A 402 -8.17 -8.64 6.46
N TYR A 403 -7.49 -8.85 7.58
CA TYR A 403 -6.94 -10.13 8.01
C TYR A 403 -6.85 -10.17 9.55
N GLY A 404 -6.48 -11.31 10.14
CA GLY A 404 -6.42 -11.45 11.60
C GLY A 404 -7.80 -11.21 12.22
N ASN A 405 -7.88 -10.55 13.38
CA ASN A 405 -9.17 -10.13 13.96
C ASN A 405 -9.62 -8.75 13.41
N GLY A 406 -9.29 -8.42 12.16
CA GLY A 406 -9.60 -7.13 11.54
C GLY A 406 -11.02 -7.06 10.96
N VAL A 407 -11.78 -6.04 11.37
CA VAL A 407 -13.20 -5.88 11.01
C VAL A 407 -13.44 -4.62 10.18
N GLN A 408 -14.30 -4.72 9.15
CA GLN A 408 -14.95 -3.57 8.51
C GLN A 408 -16.46 -3.63 8.78
N ASP A 409 -17.01 -2.63 9.47
CA ASP A 409 -18.44 -2.49 9.75
C ASP A 409 -19.02 -1.35 8.89
N ILE A 410 -19.97 -1.67 8.02
CA ILE A 410 -20.61 -0.76 7.08
C ILE A 410 -22.06 -0.60 7.50
N GLN A 411 -22.42 0.54 8.10
CA GLN A 411 -23.77 0.81 8.58
C GLN A 411 -24.51 1.78 7.66
N SER A 412 -25.67 2.29 8.10
CA SER A 412 -26.56 3.15 7.31
C SER A 412 -25.84 4.29 6.58
N GLY A 413 -25.94 4.29 5.25
CA GLY A 413 -25.33 5.28 4.35
C GLY A 413 -23.83 5.09 4.13
N GLY A 414 -23.18 4.08 4.72
CA GLY A 414 -21.78 3.75 4.47
C GLY A 414 -21.58 2.96 3.18
N ASN A 415 -20.45 3.19 2.49
CA ASN A 415 -20.11 2.50 1.25
C ASN A 415 -18.66 1.97 1.30
N ALA A 416 -18.49 0.67 1.05
CA ALA A 416 -17.19 0.04 0.83
C ALA A 416 -17.09 -0.52 -0.59
N SER A 417 -15.93 -0.32 -1.24
CA SER A 417 -15.65 -0.88 -2.56
C SER A 417 -14.23 -1.45 -2.68
N GLY A 418 -14.10 -2.63 -3.29
CA GLY A 418 -12.80 -3.27 -3.52
C GLY A 418 -12.19 -3.88 -2.26
N THR A 419 -12.99 -4.18 -1.23
CA THR A 419 -12.50 -4.76 0.03
C THR A 419 -11.94 -6.17 -0.22
N SER A 420 -10.74 -6.43 0.29
CA SER A 420 -10.06 -7.73 0.23
C SER A 420 -10.03 -8.37 1.61
N ILE A 421 -10.61 -9.56 1.76
CA ILE A 421 -10.77 -10.26 3.04
C ILE A 421 -9.96 -11.54 3.03
N SER A 422 -9.15 -11.80 4.06
CA SER A 422 -8.31 -13.00 4.20
C SER A 422 -8.32 -13.50 5.64
N ALA A 423 -7.90 -14.74 5.87
CA ALA A 423 -7.72 -15.44 7.16
C ALA A 423 -8.03 -14.62 8.43
N GLY A 424 -9.23 -14.84 8.97
CA GLY A 424 -9.80 -14.21 10.17
C GLY A 424 -10.56 -12.90 9.90
N GLY A 425 -10.17 -12.16 8.86
CA GLY A 425 -10.77 -10.87 8.51
C GLY A 425 -12.26 -10.99 8.25
N THR A 426 -13.02 -9.99 8.69
CA THR A 426 -14.49 -10.01 8.62
C THR A 426 -15.06 -8.66 8.13
N GLN A 427 -15.83 -8.68 7.05
CA GLN A 427 -16.66 -7.53 6.64
C GLN A 427 -18.11 -7.77 7.06
N ILE A 428 -18.73 -6.77 7.68
CA ILE A 428 -20.13 -6.79 8.11
C ILE A 428 -20.85 -5.63 7.41
N ALA A 429 -21.88 -5.93 6.64
CA ALA A 429 -22.79 -4.93 6.09
C ALA A 429 -24.10 -4.95 6.89
N ASN A 430 -24.44 -3.81 7.48
CA ASN A 430 -25.61 -3.59 8.33
C ASN A 430 -26.63 -2.67 7.63
N SER A 431 -27.86 -2.59 8.15
CA SER A 431 -28.99 -1.86 7.54
C SER A 431 -28.62 -0.51 6.91
N GLY A 432 -28.81 -0.40 5.59
CA GLY A 432 -28.49 0.78 4.78
C GLY A 432 -27.03 0.93 4.37
N GLY A 433 -26.17 -0.02 4.71
CA GLY A 433 -24.77 -0.10 4.28
C GLY A 433 -24.60 -0.90 2.99
N ILE A 434 -23.62 -0.51 2.16
CA ILE A 434 -23.35 -1.11 0.85
C ILE A 434 -21.90 -1.63 0.78
N ALA A 435 -21.75 -2.92 0.46
CA ALA A 435 -20.47 -3.53 0.08
C ALA A 435 -20.46 -3.80 -1.43
N SER A 436 -19.36 -3.49 -2.11
CA SER A 436 -19.23 -3.69 -3.56
C SER A 436 -17.84 -4.20 -3.95
N ASN A 437 -17.72 -4.96 -5.05
CA ASN A 437 -16.45 -5.45 -5.59
C ASN A 437 -15.58 -6.14 -4.52
N THR A 438 -16.20 -6.90 -3.60
CA THR A 438 -15.49 -7.50 -2.46
C THR A 438 -14.90 -8.86 -2.87
N THR A 439 -13.64 -9.11 -2.51
CA THR A 439 -12.96 -10.39 -2.76
C THR A 439 -12.67 -11.10 -1.45
N ILE A 440 -13.15 -12.33 -1.32
CA ILE A 440 -13.04 -13.15 -0.11
C ILE A 440 -12.08 -14.31 -0.38
N TYR A 441 -10.92 -14.30 0.28
CA TYR A 441 -9.90 -15.34 0.21
C TYR A 441 -10.00 -16.31 1.40
N GLU A 442 -9.14 -17.34 1.41
CA GLU A 442 -9.08 -18.39 2.44
C GLU A 442 -9.20 -17.85 3.87
N GLY A 443 -10.21 -18.33 4.60
CA GLY A 443 -10.50 -17.97 5.99
C GLY A 443 -11.04 -16.55 6.20
N GLY A 444 -11.33 -15.79 5.14
CA GLY A 444 -12.04 -14.51 5.21
C GLY A 444 -13.56 -14.69 5.19
N ASN A 445 -14.28 -13.78 5.87
CA ASN A 445 -15.73 -13.83 6.01
C ASN A 445 -16.42 -12.51 5.62
N GLN A 446 -17.57 -12.60 4.96
CA GLN A 446 -18.49 -11.46 4.74
C GLN A 446 -19.89 -11.81 5.25
N SER A 447 -20.50 -10.91 6.02
CA SER A 447 -21.86 -11.06 6.57
C SER A 447 -22.75 -9.92 6.12
N ILE A 448 -23.85 -10.23 5.43
CA ILE A 448 -24.83 -9.26 4.91
C ILE A 448 -26.11 -9.35 5.74
N ASN A 449 -26.38 -8.33 6.55
CA ASN A 449 -27.47 -8.31 7.52
C ASN A 449 -28.72 -7.59 6.98
N SER A 450 -29.79 -7.61 7.77
CA SER A 450 -31.09 -7.02 7.41
C SER A 450 -30.97 -5.58 6.90
N GLY A 451 -31.48 -5.33 5.69
CA GLY A 451 -31.44 -4.03 5.02
C GLY A 451 -30.09 -3.63 4.41
N ALA A 452 -29.10 -4.53 4.36
CA ALA A 452 -27.79 -4.30 3.74
C ALA A 452 -27.69 -4.93 2.35
N THR A 453 -26.79 -4.38 1.51
CA THR A 453 -26.59 -4.86 0.12
C THR A 453 -25.13 -5.18 -0.18
N ALA A 454 -24.87 -6.38 -0.72
CA ALA A 454 -23.62 -6.73 -1.40
C ALA A 454 -23.81 -6.75 -2.92
N ILE A 455 -22.80 -6.29 -3.67
CA ILE A 455 -22.80 -6.27 -5.14
C ILE A 455 -21.42 -6.72 -5.67
N ASP A 456 -21.40 -7.53 -6.72
CA ASP A 456 -20.18 -7.96 -7.43
C ASP A 456 -19.15 -8.61 -6.49
N THR A 457 -19.58 -9.57 -5.67
CA THR A 457 -18.71 -10.25 -4.69
C THR A 457 -18.07 -11.49 -5.30
N THR A 458 -16.75 -11.62 -5.20
CA THR A 458 -15.99 -12.80 -5.62
C THR A 458 -15.55 -13.60 -4.39
N ILE A 459 -15.89 -14.89 -4.35
CA ILE A 459 -15.52 -15.82 -3.28
C ILE A 459 -14.53 -16.85 -3.82
N SER A 460 -13.30 -16.84 -3.31
CA SER A 460 -12.23 -17.77 -3.68
C SER A 460 -12.12 -18.94 -2.67
N LEU A 461 -11.23 -19.90 -2.96
CA LEU A 461 -10.94 -21.07 -2.12
C LEU A 461 -10.88 -20.73 -0.62
N GLY A 462 -11.76 -21.35 0.17
CA GLY A 462 -11.83 -21.21 1.63
C GLY A 462 -12.42 -19.89 2.14
N GLY A 463 -12.89 -19.01 1.25
CA GLY A 463 -13.64 -17.80 1.62
C GLY A 463 -15.14 -18.08 1.80
N GLN A 464 -15.80 -17.29 2.66
CA GLN A 464 -17.23 -17.44 2.94
C GLN A 464 -18.01 -16.11 2.89
N GLN A 465 -19.16 -16.13 2.21
CA GLN A 465 -20.21 -15.11 2.31
C GLN A 465 -21.45 -15.71 3.01
N ILE A 466 -22.06 -14.95 3.91
CA ILE A 466 -23.35 -15.27 4.54
C ILE A 466 -24.33 -14.13 4.28
N ILE A 467 -25.50 -14.46 3.75
CA ILE A 467 -26.64 -13.54 3.64
C ILE A 467 -27.65 -13.92 4.74
N ASN A 468 -27.90 -12.98 5.65
CA ASN A 468 -28.82 -13.15 6.78
C ASN A 468 -30.22 -12.60 6.44
N ASP A 469 -31.17 -12.78 7.37
CA ASP A 469 -32.55 -12.32 7.26
C ASP A 469 -32.66 -10.83 6.83
N GLY A 470 -33.33 -10.59 5.70
CA GLY A 470 -33.49 -9.27 5.08
C GLY A 470 -32.23 -8.68 4.42
N GLY A 471 -31.12 -9.42 4.36
CA GLY A 471 -29.91 -9.04 3.61
C GLY A 471 -30.00 -9.43 2.14
N ILE A 472 -29.35 -8.66 1.26
CA ILE A 472 -29.39 -8.88 -0.21
C ILE A 472 -27.97 -8.95 -0.78
N ALA A 473 -27.66 -9.97 -1.58
CA ALA A 473 -26.48 -9.99 -2.45
C ALA A 473 -26.86 -10.01 -3.94
N GLN A 474 -25.99 -9.45 -4.78
CA GLN A 474 -26.16 -9.35 -6.22
C GLN A 474 -24.85 -9.68 -6.94
N ASN A 475 -24.95 -10.39 -8.06
CA ASN A 475 -23.84 -10.71 -8.97
C ASN A 475 -22.65 -11.39 -8.26
N THR A 476 -22.90 -12.44 -7.49
CA THR A 476 -21.86 -13.15 -6.75
C THR A 476 -21.21 -14.22 -7.63
N THR A 477 -19.88 -14.23 -7.69
CA THR A 477 -19.06 -15.25 -8.36
C THR A 477 -18.41 -16.15 -7.31
N ILE A 478 -18.80 -17.42 -7.29
CA ILE A 478 -18.35 -18.42 -6.31
C ILE A 478 -17.37 -19.35 -7.04
N GLN A 479 -16.08 -19.14 -6.81
CA GLN A 479 -15.00 -19.88 -7.44
C GLN A 479 -14.74 -21.22 -6.71
N SER A 480 -13.84 -22.03 -7.24
CA SER A 480 -13.47 -23.33 -6.66
C SER A 480 -13.12 -23.25 -5.18
N GLY A 481 -13.83 -24.00 -4.34
CA GLY A 481 -13.70 -24.02 -2.89
C GLY A 481 -14.22 -22.78 -2.15
N GLY A 482 -14.82 -21.79 -2.84
CA GLY A 482 -15.56 -20.69 -2.24
C GLY A 482 -16.97 -21.12 -1.81
N THR A 483 -17.51 -20.51 -0.76
CA THR A 483 -18.85 -20.83 -0.23
C THR A 483 -19.74 -19.59 -0.05
N LEU A 484 -20.95 -19.62 -0.61
CA LEU A 484 -22.06 -18.72 -0.25
C LEU A 484 -23.14 -19.49 0.52
N ILE A 485 -23.59 -18.94 1.65
CA ILE A 485 -24.74 -19.41 2.43
C ILE A 485 -25.82 -18.32 2.44
N ILE A 486 -27.05 -18.67 2.03
CA ILE A 486 -28.25 -17.87 2.21
C ILE A 486 -29.04 -18.44 3.40
N SER A 487 -29.24 -17.64 4.43
CA SER A 487 -30.09 -17.96 5.58
C SER A 487 -31.58 -17.71 5.27
N SER A 488 -32.47 -18.19 6.14
CA SER A 488 -33.89 -17.84 6.09
C SER A 488 -34.09 -16.32 6.06
N GLY A 489 -34.91 -15.82 5.15
CA GLY A 489 -35.16 -14.39 4.92
C GLY A 489 -34.08 -13.66 4.12
N GLY A 490 -32.93 -14.29 3.82
CA GLY A 490 -31.87 -13.71 2.98
C GLY A 490 -32.17 -13.87 1.48
N GLN A 491 -31.64 -12.97 0.65
CA GLN A 491 -31.92 -12.90 -0.79
C GLN A 491 -30.66 -12.83 -1.67
N LEU A 492 -30.61 -13.65 -2.71
CA LEU A 492 -29.64 -13.55 -3.81
C LEU A 492 -30.35 -13.15 -5.11
N ALA A 493 -29.84 -12.12 -5.78
CA ALA A 493 -30.43 -11.52 -6.98
C ALA A 493 -29.37 -11.25 -8.08
N GLY A 494 -29.79 -10.72 -9.22
CA GLY A 494 -28.89 -10.49 -10.37
C GLY A 494 -28.50 -11.79 -11.08
N THR A 495 -27.32 -11.82 -11.69
CA THR A 495 -26.74 -12.99 -12.39
C THR A 495 -25.51 -13.49 -11.63
N ASN A 496 -25.63 -14.67 -11.03
CA ASN A 496 -24.62 -15.24 -10.12
C ASN A 496 -24.01 -16.49 -10.74
N THR A 497 -22.74 -16.77 -10.47
CA THR A 497 -22.02 -17.92 -11.05
C THR A 497 -21.47 -18.81 -9.95
N VAL A 498 -21.73 -20.12 -10.04
CA VAL A 498 -21.10 -21.18 -9.24
C VAL A 498 -20.16 -21.95 -10.17
N SER A 499 -18.87 -21.64 -10.10
CA SER A 499 -17.86 -22.29 -10.92
C SER A 499 -17.48 -23.68 -10.38
N ASN A 500 -16.71 -24.45 -11.16
CA ASN A 500 -16.28 -25.80 -10.78
C ASN A 500 -15.65 -25.86 -9.36
N GLY A 501 -16.26 -26.66 -8.46
CA GLY A 501 -15.88 -26.80 -7.06
C GLY A 501 -16.36 -25.68 -6.12
N GLY A 502 -17.06 -24.67 -6.62
CA GLY A 502 -17.75 -23.66 -5.81
C GLY A 502 -19.04 -24.20 -5.19
N THR A 503 -19.44 -23.66 -4.04
CA THR A 503 -20.64 -24.12 -3.30
C THR A 503 -21.62 -22.98 -2.98
N LEU A 504 -22.87 -23.14 -3.39
CA LEU A 504 -24.01 -22.31 -3.02
C LEU A 504 -24.99 -23.11 -2.15
N THR A 505 -25.23 -22.65 -0.92
CA THR A 505 -26.22 -23.24 0.00
C THR A 505 -27.35 -22.25 0.24
N ILE A 506 -28.59 -22.65 -0.06
CA ILE A 506 -29.81 -21.88 0.19
C ILE A 506 -30.66 -22.66 1.19
N ASN A 507 -30.76 -22.14 2.42
CA ASN A 507 -31.58 -22.74 3.47
C ASN A 507 -33.06 -22.39 3.27
N SER A 508 -33.98 -23.14 3.87
CA SER A 508 -35.42 -22.84 3.81
C SER A 508 -35.75 -21.41 4.28
N GLY A 509 -36.65 -20.76 3.55
CA GLY A 509 -36.98 -19.34 3.63
C GLY A 509 -35.93 -18.39 3.02
N GLY A 510 -34.77 -18.88 2.61
CA GLY A 510 -33.81 -18.13 1.79
C GLY A 510 -34.23 -18.12 0.32
N GLN A 511 -34.01 -17.00 -0.38
CA GLN A 511 -34.58 -16.78 -1.71
C GLN A 511 -33.51 -16.53 -2.78
N LEU A 512 -33.67 -17.18 -3.93
CA LEU A 512 -33.08 -16.79 -5.21
C LEU A 512 -34.15 -16.02 -6.00
N THR A 513 -33.90 -14.74 -6.30
CA THR A 513 -34.83 -13.91 -7.12
C THR A 513 -34.19 -13.47 -8.44
N GLY A 514 -33.00 -14.00 -8.76
CA GLY A 514 -32.31 -13.82 -10.03
C GLY A 514 -31.97 -15.15 -10.66
N THR A 515 -30.86 -15.18 -11.39
CA THR A 515 -30.31 -16.42 -11.97
C THR A 515 -29.07 -16.87 -11.19
N ALA A 516 -28.98 -18.17 -10.93
CA ALA A 516 -27.74 -18.84 -10.54
C ALA A 516 -27.28 -19.76 -11.68
N THR A 517 -26.23 -19.34 -12.39
CA THR A 517 -25.54 -20.19 -13.37
C THR A 517 -24.64 -21.18 -12.64
N ILE A 518 -24.77 -22.46 -12.94
CA ILE A 518 -23.92 -23.53 -12.42
C ILE A 518 -23.06 -24.03 -13.59
N GLU A 519 -21.74 -23.98 -13.44
CA GLU A 519 -20.80 -24.64 -14.33
C GLU A 519 -20.65 -26.12 -13.94
N ASN A 520 -20.30 -27.00 -14.89
CA ASN A 520 -19.90 -28.39 -14.61
C ASN A 520 -18.96 -28.48 -13.39
N GLY A 521 -19.38 -29.22 -12.35
CA GLY A 521 -18.65 -29.38 -11.09
C GLY A 521 -18.96 -28.35 -9.99
N GLY A 522 -19.76 -27.32 -10.27
CA GLY A 522 -20.35 -26.43 -9.27
C GLY A 522 -21.42 -27.14 -8.45
N THR A 523 -21.56 -26.77 -7.17
CA THR A 523 -22.54 -27.38 -6.25
C THR A 523 -23.57 -26.35 -5.78
N ILE A 524 -24.85 -26.70 -5.87
CA ILE A 524 -25.95 -25.93 -5.29
C ILE A 524 -26.85 -26.84 -4.43
N SER A 525 -27.03 -26.47 -3.16
CA SER A 525 -28.01 -27.11 -2.28
C SER A 525 -29.13 -26.12 -1.93
N LEU A 526 -30.39 -26.53 -2.09
CA LEU A 526 -31.56 -25.65 -2.02
C LEU A 526 -32.77 -26.34 -1.36
N TYR A 527 -33.75 -25.54 -0.96
CA TYR A 527 -35.07 -26.01 -0.50
C TYR A 527 -36.18 -25.62 -1.50
N PRO A 528 -37.35 -26.29 -1.51
CA PRO A 528 -38.38 -26.11 -2.55
C PRO A 528 -38.96 -24.70 -2.67
N ASP A 529 -38.84 -23.90 -1.61
CA ASP A 529 -39.26 -22.51 -1.44
C ASP A 529 -38.26 -21.47 -2.01
N THR A 530 -37.11 -21.92 -2.54
CA THR A 530 -36.00 -21.06 -3.01
C THR A 530 -36.39 -20.06 -4.11
N GLY A 531 -37.23 -20.46 -5.07
CA GLY A 531 -37.63 -19.62 -6.21
C GLY A 531 -36.51 -19.40 -7.24
N GLY A 532 -36.72 -18.40 -8.12
CA GLY A 532 -35.73 -17.96 -9.11
C GLY A 532 -35.43 -18.98 -10.23
N THR A 533 -34.30 -18.79 -10.90
CA THR A 533 -33.85 -19.64 -12.01
C THR A 533 -32.44 -20.19 -11.77
N ILE A 534 -32.28 -21.50 -11.89
CA ILE A 534 -30.99 -22.15 -12.06
C ILE A 534 -30.74 -22.32 -13.56
N ASN A 535 -29.57 -21.91 -14.03
CA ASN A 535 -29.13 -22.13 -15.40
C ASN A 535 -27.93 -23.08 -15.41
N LEU A 536 -28.04 -24.22 -16.06
CA LEU A 536 -26.96 -25.20 -16.15
C LEU A 536 -26.12 -24.92 -17.39
N GLU A 537 -24.80 -24.89 -17.23
CA GLU A 537 -23.84 -24.78 -18.32
C GLU A 537 -23.00 -26.07 -18.41
N GLY A 538 -22.87 -26.59 -19.63
CA GLY A 538 -22.39 -27.95 -19.87
C GLY A 538 -23.53 -28.96 -19.91
N ASN A 539 -23.23 -30.19 -19.50
CA ASN A 539 -24.12 -31.36 -19.57
C ASN A 539 -23.87 -32.37 -18.44
N ASN A 540 -23.06 -32.00 -17.43
CA ASN A 540 -22.58 -32.88 -16.36
C ASN A 540 -22.73 -32.19 -14.98
N ASN A 541 -23.81 -31.42 -14.80
CA ASN A 541 -24.12 -30.75 -13.55
C ASN A 541 -24.72 -31.73 -12.53
N THR A 542 -23.84 -32.38 -11.76
CA THR A 542 -24.19 -33.38 -10.74
C THR A 542 -24.32 -32.81 -9.33
N GLY A 543 -23.95 -31.54 -9.13
CA GLY A 543 -23.93 -30.87 -7.83
C GLY A 543 -25.27 -30.28 -7.37
N ILE A 544 -26.40 -30.60 -8.01
CA ILE A 544 -27.73 -30.05 -7.66
C ILE A 544 -28.37 -30.91 -6.57
N ILE A 545 -28.65 -30.32 -5.39
CA ILE A 545 -29.12 -31.03 -4.20
C ILE A 545 -30.38 -30.35 -3.64
N ILE A 546 -31.55 -31.00 -3.77
CA ILE A 546 -32.82 -30.50 -3.22
C ILE A 546 -33.08 -31.17 -1.87
N SER A 547 -33.17 -30.36 -0.82
CA SER A 547 -33.40 -30.77 0.58
C SER A 547 -34.84 -30.50 1.04
N GLY A 548 -35.19 -30.92 2.26
CA GLY A 548 -36.49 -30.61 2.87
C GLY A 548 -37.69 -31.45 2.39
N LEU A 549 -37.44 -32.56 1.68
CA LEU A 549 -38.48 -33.45 1.15
C LEU A 549 -38.89 -34.56 2.14
N GLU A 550 -38.23 -34.64 3.29
CA GLU A 550 -38.48 -35.64 4.34
C GLU A 550 -39.87 -35.48 4.99
N SER A 551 -40.42 -36.58 5.50
CA SER A 551 -41.87 -36.74 5.80
C SER A 551 -42.79 -36.73 4.58
N GLY A 552 -42.25 -36.67 3.35
CA GLY A 552 -42.95 -37.11 2.14
C GLY A 552 -43.93 -36.11 1.53
N GLY A 553 -43.74 -34.81 1.78
CA GLY A 553 -44.29 -33.68 1.02
C GLY A 553 -45.82 -33.48 1.05
N GLU A 554 -46.30 -32.44 1.72
CA GLU A 554 -47.54 -31.78 1.28
C GLU A 554 -47.26 -31.14 -0.10
N VAL A 555 -48.00 -31.58 -1.13
CA VAL A 555 -47.91 -31.24 -2.58
C VAL A 555 -46.81 -30.23 -2.91
N THR A 556 -45.56 -30.71 -2.96
CA THR A 556 -44.39 -29.83 -2.94
C THR A 556 -43.94 -29.54 -4.36
N THR A 557 -44.37 -28.40 -4.90
CA THR A 557 -43.81 -27.85 -6.13
C THR A 557 -42.51 -27.14 -5.78
N VAL A 558 -41.39 -27.57 -6.35
CA VAL A 558 -40.15 -26.79 -6.30
C VAL A 558 -40.33 -25.59 -7.23
N ILE A 559 -40.44 -24.39 -6.64
CA ILE A 559 -40.76 -23.16 -7.41
C ILE A 559 -39.55 -22.57 -8.15
N THR A 560 -38.35 -23.09 -7.92
CA THR A 560 -37.15 -22.79 -8.70
C THR A 560 -37.26 -23.40 -10.09
N THR A 561 -37.06 -22.59 -11.13
CA THR A 561 -37.00 -23.04 -12.53
C THR A 561 -35.59 -23.55 -12.83
N ILE A 562 -35.46 -24.78 -13.36
CA ILE A 562 -34.16 -25.32 -13.81
C ILE A 562 -34.12 -25.26 -15.34
N ASN A 563 -33.17 -24.52 -15.90
CA ASN A 563 -32.94 -24.37 -17.34
C ASN A 563 -31.59 -24.99 -17.75
N GLY A 564 -31.49 -25.43 -19.01
CA GLY A 564 -30.26 -26.04 -19.55
C GLY A 564 -30.04 -27.50 -19.14
N PHE A 565 -31.02 -28.15 -18.52
CA PHE A 565 -30.92 -29.56 -18.12
C PHE A 565 -30.94 -30.49 -19.34
N THR A 566 -29.91 -31.31 -19.51
CA THR A 566 -29.74 -32.21 -20.65
C THR A 566 -29.71 -33.69 -20.26
N GLY A 567 -30.55 -34.48 -20.93
CA GLY A 567 -30.55 -35.95 -20.86
C GLY A 567 -29.68 -36.55 -21.96
N SER A 568 -28.36 -36.54 -21.75
CA SER A 568 -27.36 -36.82 -22.79
C SER A 568 -27.01 -38.31 -22.91
N ASN A 569 -26.76 -38.99 -21.79
CA ASN A 569 -26.78 -40.46 -21.61
C ASN A 569 -26.62 -40.82 -20.13
N ALA A 570 -26.93 -42.07 -19.75
CA ALA A 570 -26.72 -42.53 -18.37
C ALA A 570 -25.25 -42.47 -17.95
N GLY A 571 -24.92 -41.56 -17.03
CA GLY A 571 -23.58 -41.34 -16.47
C GLY A 571 -22.81 -40.14 -17.04
N ASP A 572 -23.33 -39.51 -18.11
CA ASP A 572 -22.81 -38.31 -18.79
C ASP A 572 -23.99 -37.35 -19.05
N SER A 573 -24.56 -36.84 -17.95
CA SER A 573 -25.82 -36.08 -17.89
C SER A 573 -25.90 -35.24 -16.62
N ASP A 574 -26.65 -34.14 -16.70
CA ASP A 574 -27.06 -33.36 -15.53
C ASP A 574 -27.90 -34.23 -14.58
N SER A 575 -27.77 -34.04 -13.27
CA SER A 575 -28.51 -34.83 -12.27
C SER A 575 -28.86 -34.05 -11.01
N ILE A 576 -30.03 -34.37 -10.45
CA ILE A 576 -30.62 -33.70 -9.29
C ILE A 576 -30.78 -34.72 -8.17
N LYS A 577 -30.09 -34.49 -7.06
CA LYS A 577 -30.16 -35.30 -5.85
C LYS A 577 -31.33 -34.84 -4.98
N LEU A 578 -32.40 -35.63 -4.95
CA LEU A 578 -33.52 -35.45 -4.03
C LEU A 578 -33.18 -36.06 -2.66
N VAL A 579 -32.86 -35.23 -1.66
CA VAL A 579 -32.51 -35.70 -0.32
C VAL A 579 -33.76 -36.18 0.41
N GLY A 580 -33.68 -37.36 1.03
CA GLY A 580 -34.81 -38.00 1.74
C GLY A 580 -35.72 -38.85 0.85
N ILE A 581 -35.51 -38.89 -0.47
CA ILE A 581 -36.29 -39.69 -1.42
C ILE A 581 -35.43 -40.84 -1.97
N ASP A 582 -35.85 -42.08 -1.71
CA ASP A 582 -35.22 -43.28 -2.26
C ASP A 582 -35.98 -43.72 -3.53
N THR A 583 -35.29 -44.36 -4.47
CA THR A 583 -35.88 -44.88 -5.71
C THR A 583 -36.98 -45.93 -5.44
N LYS A 584 -36.90 -46.66 -4.31
CA LYS A 584 -37.92 -47.61 -3.87
C LYS A 584 -39.25 -46.95 -3.45
N ASP A 585 -39.21 -45.66 -3.09
CA ASP A 585 -40.35 -44.93 -2.53
C ASP A 585 -41.15 -44.17 -3.61
N VAL A 586 -40.73 -44.25 -4.88
CA VAL A 586 -41.41 -43.68 -6.06
C VAL A 586 -42.28 -44.74 -6.75
N THR A 587 -43.53 -44.42 -7.03
CA THR A 587 -44.51 -45.31 -7.71
C THR A 587 -44.82 -44.91 -9.15
N SER A 588 -44.72 -43.62 -9.50
CA SER A 588 -44.80 -43.15 -10.89
C SER A 588 -43.94 -41.91 -11.09
N VAL A 589 -43.57 -41.64 -12.34
CA VAL A 589 -42.94 -40.39 -12.78
C VAL A 589 -43.66 -39.93 -14.03
N ASP A 590 -44.29 -38.77 -13.96
CA ASP A 590 -45.23 -38.25 -14.95
C ASP A 590 -44.85 -36.81 -15.37
N TYR A 591 -44.94 -36.50 -16.67
CA TYR A 591 -44.67 -35.16 -17.20
C TYR A 591 -45.91 -34.26 -17.10
N VAL A 592 -46.18 -33.79 -15.88
CA VAL A 592 -47.33 -32.95 -15.54
C VAL A 592 -46.94 -31.78 -14.63
N ASP A 593 -47.65 -30.66 -14.78
CA ASP A 593 -47.57 -29.50 -13.90
C ASP A 593 -48.13 -29.79 -12.49
N ALA A 594 -47.99 -28.83 -11.58
CA ALA A 594 -48.49 -28.92 -10.21
C ALA A 594 -50.03 -29.09 -10.10
N ASN A 595 -50.78 -28.82 -11.17
CA ASN A 595 -52.24 -29.00 -11.24
C ASN A 595 -52.65 -30.35 -11.86
N GLY A 596 -51.70 -31.12 -12.40
CA GLY A 596 -51.94 -32.38 -13.11
C GLY A 596 -52.20 -32.24 -14.61
N ASN A 597 -51.97 -31.07 -15.21
CA ASN A 597 -52.01 -30.88 -16.66
C ASN A 597 -50.72 -31.43 -17.30
N ALA A 598 -50.81 -32.02 -18.49
CA ALA A 598 -49.61 -32.41 -19.25
C ALA A 598 -48.72 -31.19 -19.53
N SER A 599 -47.42 -31.31 -19.23
CA SER A 599 -46.43 -30.24 -19.42
C SER A 599 -45.10 -30.85 -19.84
N ASP A 600 -44.43 -30.19 -20.78
CA ASP A 600 -43.16 -30.65 -21.33
C ASP A 600 -41.96 -30.16 -20.47
N ASP A 601 -42.22 -29.22 -19.55
CA ASP A 601 -41.28 -28.51 -18.67
C ASP A 601 -41.35 -28.93 -17.19
N HIS A 602 -42.05 -30.03 -16.86
CA HIS A 602 -42.22 -30.48 -15.48
C HIS A 602 -42.01 -31.99 -15.33
N VAL A 603 -41.40 -32.40 -14.21
CA VAL A 603 -41.31 -33.80 -13.77
C VAL A 603 -42.01 -33.95 -12.44
N THR A 604 -43.04 -34.78 -12.39
CA THR A 604 -43.79 -35.06 -11.16
C THR A 604 -43.58 -36.52 -10.72
N PHE A 605 -43.02 -36.70 -9.53
CA PHE A 605 -42.84 -37.99 -8.87
C PHE A 605 -44.04 -38.26 -7.96
N THR A 606 -44.73 -39.39 -8.14
CA THR A 606 -45.74 -39.87 -7.17
C THR A 606 -45.07 -40.87 -6.23
N LEU A 607 -45.23 -40.67 -4.92
CA LEU A 607 -44.61 -41.49 -3.87
C LEU A 607 -45.54 -42.59 -3.34
N THR A 608 -44.97 -43.59 -2.66
CA THR A 608 -45.69 -44.73 -2.04
C THR A 608 -46.73 -44.33 -0.99
N ASN A 609 -46.63 -43.13 -0.40
CA ASN A 609 -47.62 -42.55 0.50
C ASN A 609 -48.80 -41.87 -0.22
N GLY A 610 -48.76 -41.76 -1.56
CA GLY A 610 -49.76 -41.10 -2.39
C GLY A 610 -49.48 -39.62 -2.69
N ASN A 611 -48.44 -39.03 -2.09
CA ASN A 611 -48.09 -37.62 -2.28
C ASN A 611 -47.26 -37.41 -3.55
N LYS A 612 -47.08 -36.14 -3.93
CA LYS A 612 -46.40 -35.73 -5.18
C LYS A 612 -45.35 -34.64 -4.93
N ILE A 613 -44.22 -34.80 -5.61
CA ILE A 613 -43.15 -33.80 -5.72
C ILE A 613 -43.05 -33.40 -7.20
N THR A 614 -43.16 -32.10 -7.49
CA THR A 614 -43.10 -31.56 -8.86
C THR A 614 -41.89 -30.67 -9.00
N LEU A 615 -41.01 -31.00 -9.96
CA LEU A 615 -39.87 -30.18 -10.36
C LEU A 615 -40.20 -29.41 -11.64
N ASN A 616 -39.84 -28.13 -11.67
CA ASN A 616 -39.91 -27.28 -12.86
C ASN A 616 -38.55 -27.31 -13.57
N ILE A 617 -38.47 -28.05 -14.69
CA ILE A 617 -37.26 -28.32 -15.46
C ILE A 617 -37.59 -28.12 -16.94
N ILE A 618 -37.12 -27.02 -17.52
CA ILE A 618 -37.44 -26.62 -18.90
C ILE A 618 -36.99 -27.72 -19.87
N GLY A 619 -37.91 -28.20 -20.73
CA GLY A 619 -37.64 -29.29 -21.68
C GLY A 619 -37.51 -30.70 -21.06
N ALA A 620 -37.87 -30.90 -19.78
CA ALA A 620 -37.81 -32.17 -19.04
C ALA A 620 -38.20 -33.42 -19.85
N LYS A 621 -39.27 -33.33 -20.62
CA LYS A 621 -39.86 -34.46 -21.36
C LYS A 621 -39.03 -34.89 -22.57
N ASP A 622 -38.34 -33.94 -23.21
CA ASP A 622 -37.45 -34.21 -24.35
C ASP A 622 -36.05 -34.63 -23.88
N ALA A 623 -35.62 -34.18 -22.69
CA ALA A 623 -34.42 -34.67 -22.01
C ALA A 623 -34.61 -36.11 -21.48
N GLY A 624 -35.75 -36.41 -20.87
CA GLY A 624 -36.00 -37.69 -20.21
C GLY A 624 -35.34 -37.80 -18.83
N TYR A 625 -35.40 -38.99 -18.22
CA TYR A 625 -34.78 -39.27 -16.93
C TYR A 625 -34.15 -40.67 -16.88
N THR A 626 -33.11 -40.85 -16.05
CA THR A 626 -32.56 -42.17 -15.68
C THR A 626 -31.92 -42.08 -14.29
N LEU A 627 -32.39 -42.91 -13.36
CA LEU A 627 -31.85 -43.02 -12.01
C LEU A 627 -30.51 -43.79 -12.05
N SER A 628 -29.38 -43.14 -11.75
CA SER A 628 -28.03 -43.69 -12.03
C SER A 628 -26.91 -43.09 -11.14
N THR A 629 -25.66 -43.56 -11.35
CA THR A 629 -24.41 -43.17 -10.65
C THR A 629 -23.20 -43.38 -11.58
N SER A 630 -22.17 -42.53 -11.57
CA SER A 630 -20.98 -42.65 -12.47
C SER A 630 -19.63 -42.30 -11.80
N SER A 631 -18.54 -42.40 -12.59
CA SER A 631 -17.13 -42.24 -12.16
C SER A 631 -16.14 -41.88 -13.30
N ASP A 632 -16.59 -41.01 -14.23
CA ASP A 632 -15.90 -40.08 -15.18
C ASP A 632 -14.50 -40.33 -15.86
N GLY A 633 -14.08 -39.37 -16.74
CA GLY A 633 -12.73 -39.20 -17.36
C GLY A 633 -12.67 -38.72 -18.85
N SER A 634 -11.85 -37.70 -19.21
CA SER A 634 -11.74 -37.06 -20.58
C SER A 634 -10.51 -36.12 -20.79
N LEU A 635 -10.13 -35.43 -21.91
CA LEU A 635 -10.58 -35.16 -23.32
C LEU A 635 -9.41 -34.49 -24.15
N VAL A 636 -9.29 -34.62 -25.52
CA VAL A 636 -8.94 -33.60 -26.59
C VAL A 636 -8.06 -34.08 -27.82
N TYR A 637 -8.28 -33.49 -29.02
CA TYR A 637 -7.45 -33.33 -30.29
C TYR A 637 -6.93 -34.48 -31.22
N GLU A 638 -6.12 -34.18 -32.27
CA GLU A 638 -5.84 -35.06 -33.45
C GLU A 638 -4.36 -35.03 -33.92
N VAL A 639 -3.82 -36.18 -34.40
CA VAL A 639 -2.38 -36.55 -34.30
C VAL A 639 -1.84 -37.47 -35.42
N CYS A 640 -0.62 -37.23 -35.95
CA CYS A 640 -0.15 -37.81 -37.25
C CYS A 640 1.30 -38.34 -37.33
N PHE A 641 1.56 -39.34 -38.18
CA PHE A 641 2.87 -40.02 -38.42
C PHE A 641 3.57 -39.57 -39.71
N LEU A 642 4.91 -39.51 -39.77
CA LEU A 642 5.64 -39.32 -41.04
C LEU A 642 5.96 -40.67 -41.74
N PRO A 643 6.12 -40.69 -43.08
CA PRO A 643 6.47 -41.90 -43.84
C PRO A 643 7.80 -42.51 -43.38
N GLY A 644 7.90 -43.83 -43.52
CA GLY A 644 8.97 -44.66 -42.97
C GLY A 644 8.82 -44.97 -41.49
N THR A 645 7.73 -44.55 -40.82
CA THR A 645 7.37 -45.00 -39.46
C THR A 645 6.86 -46.44 -39.52
N MET A 646 7.45 -47.34 -38.73
CA MET A 646 7.13 -48.77 -38.77
C MET A 646 6.02 -49.12 -37.79
N ILE A 647 4.84 -49.48 -38.31
CA ILE A 647 3.66 -49.91 -37.56
C ILE A 647 3.70 -51.43 -37.39
N LYS A 648 3.46 -51.91 -36.17
CA LYS A 648 3.49 -53.35 -35.83
C LYS A 648 2.21 -54.06 -36.24
N THR A 649 2.33 -55.13 -37.03
CA THR A 649 1.23 -56.00 -37.46
C THR A 649 1.46 -57.46 -37.02
N PRO A 650 0.44 -58.34 -37.03
CA PRO A 650 0.61 -59.76 -36.66
C PRO A 650 1.66 -60.54 -37.47
N SER A 651 2.03 -60.07 -38.66
CA SER A 651 3.03 -60.70 -39.54
C SER A 651 4.41 -60.02 -39.53
N GLY A 652 4.59 -58.94 -38.76
CA GLY A 652 5.81 -58.14 -38.70
C GLY A 652 5.53 -56.63 -38.69
N GLU A 653 6.57 -55.80 -38.73
CA GLU A 653 6.39 -54.36 -38.88
C GLU A 653 6.25 -53.95 -40.36
N ARG A 654 5.36 -53.01 -40.67
CA ARG A 654 5.14 -52.43 -42.00
C ARG A 654 5.19 -50.90 -41.94
N PRO A 655 5.71 -50.20 -42.97
CA PRO A 655 5.74 -48.74 -42.96
C PRO A 655 4.32 -48.17 -43.06
N VAL A 656 4.06 -47.04 -42.39
CA VAL A 656 2.71 -46.45 -42.24
C VAL A 656 2.06 -46.09 -43.58
N GLU A 657 2.85 -45.73 -44.58
CA GLU A 657 2.39 -45.42 -45.94
C GLU A 657 1.88 -46.64 -46.73
N ASP A 658 2.26 -47.87 -46.34
CA ASP A 658 1.81 -49.12 -46.96
C ASP A 658 0.58 -49.73 -46.25
N ILE A 659 0.06 -49.11 -45.19
CA ILE A 659 -1.11 -49.59 -44.45
C ILE A 659 -2.40 -49.29 -45.23
N GLN A 660 -3.26 -50.29 -45.36
CA GLN A 660 -4.52 -50.26 -46.12
C GLN A 660 -5.73 -50.45 -45.19
N ILE A 661 -6.92 -50.06 -45.66
CA ILE A 661 -8.18 -50.38 -44.99
C ILE A 661 -8.40 -51.90 -45.01
N ASN A 662 -8.75 -52.47 -43.85
CA ASN A 662 -8.84 -53.89 -43.49
C ASN A 662 -7.49 -54.60 -43.20
N ASP A 663 -6.36 -53.91 -43.14
CA ASP A 663 -5.15 -54.47 -42.50
C ASP A 663 -5.36 -54.66 -40.99
N GLU A 664 -4.65 -55.62 -40.40
CA GLU A 664 -4.65 -55.87 -38.95
C GLU A 664 -3.36 -55.34 -38.30
N VAL A 665 -3.50 -54.60 -37.19
CA VAL A 665 -2.38 -54.03 -36.41
C VAL A 665 -2.37 -54.57 -34.99
N ILE A 666 -1.19 -54.58 -34.35
CA ILE A 666 -1.04 -54.93 -32.94
C ILE A 666 -1.36 -53.72 -32.08
N THR A 667 -2.41 -53.84 -31.28
CA THR A 667 -2.87 -52.86 -30.31
C THR A 667 -2.44 -53.28 -28.89
N PHE A 668 -2.19 -52.32 -28.01
CA PHE A 668 -1.81 -52.57 -26.61
C PHE A 668 -2.96 -52.24 -25.67
N ASP A 669 -3.58 -53.27 -25.11
CA ASP A 669 -4.55 -53.16 -24.02
C ASP A 669 -3.78 -53.00 -22.70
N TRP A 670 -3.48 -51.73 -22.39
CA TRP A 670 -2.74 -51.36 -21.18
C TRP A 670 -3.49 -51.65 -19.89
N LYS A 671 -4.84 -51.69 -19.92
CA LYS A 671 -5.68 -51.94 -18.74
C LYS A 671 -5.55 -53.39 -18.26
N ASN A 672 -5.38 -54.34 -19.18
CA ASN A 672 -5.08 -55.74 -18.88
C ASN A 672 -3.60 -56.14 -19.13
N ASN A 673 -2.74 -55.17 -19.48
CA ASN A 673 -1.32 -55.34 -19.82
C ASN A 673 -1.06 -56.44 -20.88
N GLN A 674 -1.80 -56.43 -21.98
CA GLN A 674 -1.75 -57.46 -23.02
C GLN A 674 -1.75 -56.88 -24.45
N ASN A 675 -1.23 -57.66 -25.41
CA ASN A 675 -1.33 -57.32 -26.83
C ASN A 675 -2.61 -57.91 -27.43
N THR A 676 -3.33 -57.08 -28.17
CA THR A 676 -4.56 -57.41 -28.91
C THR A 676 -4.35 -57.13 -30.41
N VAL A 677 -5.36 -57.45 -31.22
CA VAL A 677 -5.36 -57.16 -32.67
C VAL A 677 -6.62 -56.37 -32.99
N SER A 678 -6.50 -55.30 -33.76
CA SER A 678 -7.64 -54.56 -34.33
C SER A 678 -7.40 -54.28 -35.81
N LYS A 679 -8.49 -54.15 -36.57
CA LYS A 679 -8.46 -53.81 -37.99
C LYS A 679 -8.43 -52.32 -38.21
N ILE A 680 -7.72 -51.90 -39.24
CA ILE A 680 -7.73 -50.54 -39.75
C ILE A 680 -9.03 -50.32 -40.55
N LYS A 681 -9.90 -49.43 -40.07
CA LYS A 681 -11.15 -49.05 -40.74
C LYS A 681 -11.01 -47.82 -41.65
N TRP A 682 -9.97 -47.01 -41.46
CA TRP A 682 -9.69 -45.83 -42.28
C TRP A 682 -8.19 -45.51 -42.32
N VAL A 683 -7.72 -44.96 -43.44
CA VAL A 683 -6.37 -44.38 -43.59
C VAL A 683 -6.45 -43.06 -44.35
N GLY A 684 -5.66 -42.07 -43.93
CA GLY A 684 -5.62 -40.74 -44.53
C GLY A 684 -4.23 -40.13 -44.54
N SER A 685 -4.01 -39.15 -45.41
CA SER A 685 -2.71 -38.50 -45.59
C SER A 685 -2.83 -37.02 -45.95
N LYS A 686 -1.80 -36.22 -45.64
CA LYS A 686 -1.74 -34.77 -45.92
C LYS A 686 -0.30 -34.27 -45.97
N THR A 687 -0.06 -33.21 -46.73
CA THR A 687 1.28 -32.60 -46.87
C THR A 687 1.32 -31.24 -46.15
N ILE A 688 2.37 -31.01 -45.37
CA ILE A 688 2.69 -29.73 -44.73
C ILE A 688 3.95 -29.13 -45.38
N ASN A 689 3.94 -27.81 -45.53
CA ASN A 689 5.13 -27.00 -45.77
C ASN A 689 5.40 -26.15 -44.53
N VAL A 690 6.67 -26.09 -44.11
CA VAL A 690 7.10 -25.31 -42.94
C VAL A 690 6.91 -23.82 -43.18
N LYS A 691 6.34 -23.12 -42.18
CA LYS A 691 6.16 -21.68 -42.18
C LYS A 691 7.39 -20.96 -41.62
N GLN A 692 7.54 -19.68 -41.97
CA GLN A 692 8.44 -18.78 -41.25
C GLN A 692 7.72 -18.24 -40.00
N SER A 693 7.94 -18.88 -38.84
CA SER A 693 7.58 -18.36 -37.50
C SER A 693 8.86 -18.12 -36.69
N PRO A 694 8.89 -17.16 -35.74
CA PRO A 694 9.91 -17.09 -34.70
C PRO A 694 9.94 -18.32 -33.78
N HIS A 695 8.82 -19.06 -33.66
CA HIS A 695 8.67 -20.19 -32.75
C HIS A 695 8.61 -21.53 -33.53
N ASP A 696 9.33 -22.55 -33.03
CA ASP A 696 9.49 -23.82 -33.76
C ASP A 696 8.22 -24.69 -33.75
N ASP A 697 7.45 -24.63 -32.67
CA ASP A 697 6.18 -25.32 -32.48
C ASP A 697 5.08 -24.82 -33.43
N GLU A 698 5.13 -23.53 -33.80
CA GLU A 698 4.19 -22.90 -34.75
C GLU A 698 4.66 -23.01 -36.21
N ALA A 699 5.97 -23.17 -36.44
CA ALA A 699 6.55 -23.27 -37.77
C ALA A 699 6.13 -24.55 -38.53
N GLY A 700 5.61 -25.56 -37.83
CA GLY A 700 5.15 -26.82 -38.42
C GLY A 700 6.27 -27.82 -38.72
N TYR A 701 7.44 -27.67 -38.10
CA TYR A 701 8.50 -28.68 -38.14
C TYR A 701 8.01 -30.02 -37.55
N PRO A 702 8.42 -31.18 -38.09
CA PRO A 702 8.17 -32.45 -37.43
C PRO A 702 9.07 -32.57 -36.19
N VAL A 703 8.60 -33.29 -35.17
CA VAL A 703 9.43 -33.64 -34.01
C VAL A 703 10.08 -34.99 -34.28
N ARG A 704 11.39 -35.06 -34.12
CA ARG A 704 12.16 -36.31 -34.13
C ARG A 704 12.43 -36.76 -32.71
N ILE A 705 12.10 -38.02 -32.44
CA ILE A 705 12.45 -38.77 -31.25
C ILE A 705 13.58 -39.70 -31.66
N LEU A 706 14.78 -39.51 -31.10
CA LEU A 706 15.95 -40.32 -31.47
C LEU A 706 15.84 -41.76 -30.96
N LYS A 707 16.51 -42.70 -31.64
CA LYS A 707 16.67 -44.07 -31.16
C LYS A 707 17.14 -44.09 -29.69
N ASN A 708 16.51 -44.93 -28.87
CA ASN A 708 16.73 -45.08 -27.42
C ASN A 708 16.37 -43.85 -26.54
N ALA A 709 15.69 -42.83 -27.07
CA ALA A 709 15.39 -41.59 -26.33
C ALA A 709 14.56 -41.82 -25.05
N ILE A 710 13.63 -42.78 -25.06
CA ILE A 710 12.71 -43.04 -23.94
C ILE A 710 13.26 -44.14 -23.02
N SER A 711 13.57 -45.30 -23.59
CA SER A 711 14.22 -46.41 -22.89
C SER A 711 15.15 -47.19 -23.84
N GLU A 712 15.69 -48.33 -23.44
CA GLU A 712 16.56 -49.11 -24.34
C GLU A 712 15.74 -49.71 -25.49
N SER A 713 16.16 -49.46 -26.73
CA SER A 713 15.41 -49.78 -27.95
C SER A 713 14.00 -49.16 -28.04
N VAL A 714 13.73 -48.07 -27.32
CA VAL A 714 12.46 -47.31 -27.45
C VAL A 714 12.72 -45.82 -27.71
N PRO A 715 12.35 -45.30 -28.91
CA PRO A 715 12.06 -46.07 -30.13
C PRO A 715 13.30 -46.86 -30.61
N HIS A 716 13.09 -47.91 -31.41
CA HIS A 716 14.16 -48.81 -31.89
C HIS A 716 14.94 -48.25 -33.09
N LYS A 717 14.40 -47.21 -33.73
CA LYS A 717 15.03 -46.32 -34.70
C LYS A 717 14.59 -44.87 -34.40
N ASP A 718 15.06 -43.90 -35.17
CA ASP A 718 14.53 -42.54 -35.08
C ASP A 718 13.07 -42.53 -35.58
N LEU A 719 12.16 -42.07 -34.71
CA LEU A 719 10.74 -41.87 -35.00
C LEU A 719 10.50 -40.39 -35.37
N LEU A 720 9.68 -40.15 -36.39
CA LEU A 720 9.30 -38.83 -36.87
C LEU A 720 7.77 -38.67 -36.84
N VAL A 721 7.30 -37.65 -36.13
CA VAL A 721 5.88 -37.38 -35.89
C VAL A 721 5.59 -35.89 -35.94
N THR A 722 4.31 -35.50 -36.05
CA THR A 722 3.91 -34.09 -35.93
C THR A 722 4.02 -33.59 -34.47
N PRO A 723 4.17 -32.28 -34.21
CA PRO A 723 4.35 -31.76 -32.85
C PRO A 723 3.24 -32.12 -31.86
N GLU A 724 2.00 -32.18 -32.34
CA GLU A 724 0.84 -32.51 -31.51
C GLU A 724 0.78 -34.01 -31.16
N HIS A 725 1.62 -34.87 -31.76
CA HIS A 725 1.48 -36.32 -31.71
C HIS A 725 1.68 -36.94 -30.33
N CYS A 726 0.69 -37.69 -29.82
CA CYS A 726 0.79 -38.24 -28.48
C CYS A 726 1.57 -39.55 -28.39
N LEU A 727 2.50 -39.55 -27.44
CA LEU A 727 3.18 -40.74 -26.94
C LEU A 727 2.41 -41.27 -25.73
N PHE A 728 2.32 -42.59 -25.58
CA PHE A 728 1.64 -43.21 -24.45
C PHE A 728 2.60 -43.44 -23.27
N PHE A 729 2.20 -42.96 -22.09
CA PHE A 729 2.90 -43.12 -20.82
C PHE A 729 1.90 -43.37 -19.69
N ASP A 730 2.10 -44.43 -18.90
CA ASP A 730 1.41 -44.68 -17.62
C ASP A 730 -0.13 -44.50 -17.62
N GLY A 731 -0.80 -44.91 -18.71
CA GLY A 731 -2.25 -44.81 -18.86
C GLY A 731 -2.77 -43.50 -19.44
N LYS A 732 -1.88 -42.61 -19.88
CA LYS A 732 -2.17 -41.31 -20.50
C LYS A 732 -1.51 -41.19 -21.89
N PHE A 733 -2.08 -40.34 -22.73
CA PHE A 733 -1.47 -39.85 -23.96
C PHE A 733 -0.90 -38.44 -23.72
N ILE A 734 0.34 -38.18 -24.13
CA ILE A 734 1.04 -36.91 -23.94
C ILE A 734 1.61 -36.42 -25.27
N PRO A 735 1.23 -35.21 -25.76
CA PRO A 735 1.74 -34.65 -27.00
C PRO A 735 3.26 -34.44 -27.01
N VAL A 736 3.92 -34.88 -28.09
CA VAL A 736 5.39 -34.88 -28.18
C VAL A 736 6.01 -33.47 -28.12
N ARG A 737 5.29 -32.41 -28.52
CA ARG A 737 5.73 -31.00 -28.32
C ARG A 737 6.13 -30.74 -26.86
N MET A 738 5.42 -31.35 -25.92
CA MET A 738 5.63 -31.15 -24.48
C MET A 738 6.82 -31.93 -23.92
N LEU A 739 7.37 -32.86 -24.71
CA LEU A 739 8.51 -33.71 -24.36
C LEU A 739 9.81 -33.26 -25.06
N VAL A 740 9.79 -32.14 -25.80
CA VAL A 740 10.95 -31.58 -26.51
C VAL A 740 12.03 -31.09 -25.54
N ASN A 741 13.06 -31.91 -25.33
CA ASN A 741 14.23 -31.57 -24.51
C ASN A 741 15.39 -30.94 -25.31
N HIS A 742 15.20 -30.72 -26.62
CA HIS A 742 16.18 -30.22 -27.60
C HIS A 742 17.43 -31.11 -27.80
N GLN A 743 17.54 -32.25 -27.12
CA GLN A 743 18.65 -33.19 -27.21
C GLN A 743 18.22 -34.45 -27.98
N THR A 744 17.40 -35.30 -27.34
CA THR A 744 16.90 -36.58 -27.86
C THR A 744 15.48 -36.48 -28.42
N ILE A 745 14.71 -35.45 -28.05
CA ILE A 745 13.40 -35.11 -28.64
C ILE A 745 13.46 -33.64 -29.08
N TYR A 746 13.25 -33.36 -30.36
CA TYR A 746 13.49 -32.02 -30.93
C TYR A 746 12.77 -31.77 -32.25
N TYR A 747 12.45 -30.50 -32.53
CA TYR A 747 11.97 -30.04 -33.85
C TYR A 747 13.07 -30.19 -34.91
N ASP A 748 12.85 -31.04 -35.93
CA ASP A 748 13.84 -31.27 -36.96
C ASP A 748 13.79 -30.18 -38.05
N LYS A 749 14.52 -29.09 -37.79
CA LYS A 749 14.58 -27.93 -38.68
C LYS A 749 15.20 -28.21 -40.06
N THR A 750 15.74 -29.42 -40.31
CA THR A 750 16.24 -29.79 -41.65
C THR A 750 15.11 -30.14 -42.61
N ILE A 751 13.97 -30.62 -42.10
CA ILE A 751 12.80 -30.97 -42.91
C ILE A 751 11.96 -29.70 -43.11
N LYS A 752 11.76 -29.29 -44.38
CA LYS A 752 10.97 -28.08 -44.74
C LYS A 752 9.62 -28.37 -45.38
N SER A 753 9.39 -29.62 -45.80
CA SER A 753 8.12 -30.12 -46.33
C SER A 753 8.04 -31.61 -46.08
N TYR A 754 6.87 -32.14 -45.76
CA TYR A 754 6.64 -33.57 -45.57
C TYR A 754 5.16 -33.92 -45.79
N THR A 755 4.92 -35.10 -46.35
CA THR A 755 3.63 -35.79 -46.21
C THR A 755 3.61 -36.54 -44.88
N TYR A 756 2.42 -36.68 -44.30
CA TYR A 756 2.17 -37.46 -43.10
C TYR A 756 0.89 -38.29 -43.27
N TYR A 757 0.71 -39.28 -42.39
CA TYR A 757 -0.30 -40.33 -42.47
C TYR A 757 -1.03 -40.48 -41.13
N HIS A 758 -2.27 -40.96 -41.20
CA HIS A 758 -3.13 -41.36 -40.10
C HIS A 758 -3.70 -42.75 -40.39
N ILE A 759 -3.81 -43.60 -39.37
CA ILE A 759 -4.46 -44.91 -39.45
C ILE A 759 -5.46 -45.06 -38.30
N GLU A 760 -6.69 -45.43 -38.60
CA GLU A 760 -7.78 -45.56 -37.62
C GLU A 760 -8.14 -47.03 -37.42
N THR A 761 -7.96 -47.53 -36.20
CA THR A 761 -8.44 -48.86 -35.77
C THR A 761 -9.95 -48.86 -35.54
N GLU A 762 -10.57 -50.03 -35.36
CA GLU A 762 -12.02 -50.16 -35.12
C GLU A 762 -12.47 -49.28 -33.93
N ASN A 763 -11.80 -49.44 -32.79
CA ASN A 763 -11.82 -48.52 -31.64
C ASN A 763 -10.52 -47.72 -31.58
N HIS A 764 -10.50 -46.55 -30.92
CA HIS A 764 -9.23 -45.87 -30.62
C HIS A 764 -8.34 -46.81 -29.81
N SER A 765 -7.05 -46.84 -30.13
CA SER A 765 -6.12 -47.83 -29.57
C SER A 765 -4.74 -47.22 -29.33
N VAL A 766 -4.03 -47.76 -28.33
CA VAL A 766 -2.57 -47.62 -28.25
C VAL A 766 -1.97 -48.60 -29.26
N ILE A 767 -1.05 -48.14 -30.12
CA ILE A 767 -0.37 -48.94 -31.14
C ILE A 767 1.15 -48.81 -31.03
N TYR A 768 1.89 -49.72 -31.65
CA TYR A 768 3.36 -49.67 -31.71
C TYR A 768 3.85 -49.04 -33.01
N SER A 769 4.66 -48.00 -32.86
CA SER A 769 5.24 -47.19 -33.93
C SER A 769 6.75 -47.02 -33.70
N ASP A 770 7.59 -47.65 -34.54
CA ASP A 770 9.04 -47.77 -34.32
C ASP A 770 9.43 -48.31 -32.93
N GLY A 771 8.60 -49.21 -32.39
CA GLY A 771 8.75 -49.77 -31.03
C GLY A 771 8.27 -48.86 -29.88
N MET A 772 7.92 -47.60 -30.14
CA MET A 772 7.27 -46.72 -29.16
C MET A 772 5.76 -46.97 -29.12
N LEU A 773 5.13 -46.80 -27.96
CA LEU A 773 3.67 -46.80 -27.83
C LEU A 773 3.13 -45.41 -28.17
N THR A 774 2.23 -45.33 -29.14
CA THR A 774 1.60 -44.09 -29.65
C THR A 774 0.09 -44.28 -29.79
N GLU A 775 -0.65 -43.21 -30.06
CA GLU A 775 -2.07 -43.34 -30.42
C GLU A 775 -2.28 -43.84 -31.87
N SER A 776 -3.46 -44.42 -32.11
CA SER A 776 -4.11 -44.48 -33.42
C SER A 776 -4.87 -43.16 -33.71
N TYR A 777 -5.41 -42.99 -34.92
CA TYR A 777 -6.34 -41.89 -35.21
C TYR A 777 -7.65 -41.98 -34.42
N LEU A 778 -8.23 -40.83 -34.05
CA LEU A 778 -9.61 -40.68 -33.55
C LEU A 778 -10.39 -39.71 -34.46
N ASP A 779 -11.50 -40.17 -35.05
CA ASP A 779 -12.34 -39.32 -35.91
C ASP A 779 -13.23 -38.36 -35.10
N THR A 780 -12.67 -37.19 -34.76
CA THR A 780 -13.42 -36.09 -34.13
C THR A 780 -14.20 -35.23 -35.16
N GLY A 781 -14.47 -35.77 -36.36
CA GLY A 781 -15.19 -35.10 -37.45
C GLY A 781 -14.29 -34.43 -38.52
N ASN A 782 -12.97 -34.57 -38.38
CA ASN A 782 -11.93 -33.86 -39.13
C ASN A 782 -11.40 -34.62 -40.35
N ARG A 783 -11.82 -35.87 -40.61
CA ARG A 783 -11.36 -36.69 -41.75
C ARG A 783 -11.34 -35.95 -43.10
N GLY A 784 -12.25 -34.99 -43.31
CA GLY A 784 -12.35 -34.17 -44.52
C GLY A 784 -11.14 -33.28 -44.85
N VAL A 785 -10.15 -33.12 -43.95
CA VAL A 785 -8.90 -32.42 -44.27
C VAL A 785 -7.82 -33.32 -44.89
N PHE A 786 -8.08 -34.61 -45.06
CA PHE A 786 -7.10 -35.61 -45.52
C PHE A 786 -7.46 -36.24 -46.87
N VAL A 787 -6.42 -36.63 -47.61
CA VAL A 787 -6.54 -37.51 -48.77
C VAL A 787 -6.61 -38.96 -48.28
N GLN A 788 -7.80 -39.56 -48.36
CA GLN A 788 -8.05 -40.97 -48.05
C GLN A 788 -7.60 -41.88 -49.20
N HIS A 789 -7.08 -43.06 -48.85
CA HIS A 789 -6.68 -44.10 -49.82
C HIS A 789 -7.50 -45.38 -49.61
N GLY A 790 -7.91 -46.06 -50.69
CA GLY A 790 -8.64 -47.33 -50.65
C GLY A 790 -9.92 -47.36 -51.52
N LYS A 791 -10.70 -48.45 -51.41
CA LYS A 791 -12.00 -48.59 -52.10
C LYS A 791 -13.12 -47.93 -51.29
N CYS A 792 -13.67 -46.82 -51.79
CA CYS A 792 -14.80 -46.13 -51.16
C CYS A 792 -16.15 -46.77 -51.51
N ALA A 793 -16.88 -47.28 -50.51
CA ALA A 793 -18.31 -47.59 -50.64
C ALA A 793 -19.03 -47.73 -49.28
N LEU A 794 -19.57 -46.63 -48.74
CA LEU A 794 -20.87 -46.64 -48.04
C LEU A 794 -21.46 -45.22 -47.95
N PHE A 795 -22.76 -45.07 -48.20
CA PHE A 795 -23.53 -43.89 -47.78
C PHE A 795 -24.11 -44.17 -46.39
N GLN A 796 -23.55 -43.58 -45.35
CA GLN A 796 -24.06 -43.70 -43.98
C GLN A 796 -24.34 -42.30 -43.42
N ARG A 797 -25.59 -42.08 -42.97
CA ARG A 797 -25.98 -40.82 -42.32
C ARG A 797 -25.21 -40.68 -41.01
N THR A 798 -24.56 -39.53 -40.82
CA THR A 798 -24.14 -38.97 -39.51
C THR A 798 -23.66 -40.03 -38.51
N LEU A 799 -22.44 -40.52 -38.69
CA LEU A 799 -21.65 -40.98 -37.55
C LEU A 799 -21.49 -39.79 -36.60
N LYS A 800 -21.80 -39.96 -35.31
CA LYS A 800 -21.50 -38.95 -34.28
C LYS A 800 -19.98 -38.78 -34.27
N ALA A 801 -19.50 -37.54 -34.29
CA ALA A 801 -18.06 -37.27 -34.11
C ALA A 801 -17.63 -37.89 -32.78
N LYS A 802 -16.54 -38.66 -32.80
CA LYS A 802 -16.01 -39.26 -31.57
C LYS A 802 -15.43 -38.16 -30.67
N ASN A 803 -15.46 -38.38 -29.37
CA ASN A 803 -14.78 -37.53 -28.41
C ASN A 803 -13.77 -38.33 -27.59
N TRP A 804 -12.66 -37.71 -27.21
CA TRP A 804 -11.69 -38.40 -26.33
C TRP A 804 -12.22 -38.65 -24.93
N GLU A 805 -13.32 -37.99 -24.56
CA GLU A 805 -14.15 -38.25 -23.38
C GLU A 805 -14.46 -39.74 -23.29
N HIS A 806 -15.24 -40.27 -24.23
CA HIS A 806 -15.80 -41.62 -24.12
C HIS A 806 -15.25 -42.60 -25.16
N ASP A 807 -14.58 -42.12 -26.22
CA ASP A 807 -14.10 -42.96 -27.33
C ASP A 807 -12.59 -43.24 -27.33
N SER A 808 -11.81 -42.70 -26.39
CA SER A 808 -10.33 -42.83 -26.37
C SER A 808 -9.82 -44.16 -25.78
N ALA A 809 -8.62 -44.57 -26.18
CA ALA A 809 -7.94 -45.72 -25.58
C ALA A 809 -7.38 -45.41 -24.18
N ALA A 810 -7.02 -44.14 -23.98
CA ALA A 810 -6.41 -43.56 -22.80
C ALA A 810 -6.66 -42.04 -22.84
N GLU A 811 -6.63 -41.41 -21.69
CA GLU A 811 -6.89 -39.98 -21.53
C GLU A 811 -5.77 -39.13 -22.16
N LEU A 812 -6.11 -38.09 -22.94
CA LEU A 812 -5.14 -37.05 -23.29
C LEU A 812 -4.84 -36.20 -22.05
N THR A 813 -3.57 -35.97 -21.74
CA THR A 813 -3.21 -34.97 -20.73
C THR A 813 -2.16 -33.98 -21.20
N VAL A 814 -2.39 -32.72 -20.82
CA VAL A 814 -1.43 -31.61 -20.87
C VAL A 814 -1.13 -31.07 -19.47
N ASP A 815 -1.52 -31.81 -18.42
CA ASP A 815 -1.31 -31.40 -17.03
C ASP A 815 0.19 -31.43 -16.68
N ARG A 816 0.73 -30.27 -16.31
CA ARG A 816 2.12 -30.09 -15.90
C ARG A 816 2.56 -31.12 -14.85
N SER A 817 1.70 -31.45 -13.88
CA SER A 817 2.01 -32.38 -12.79
C SER A 817 2.29 -33.81 -13.26
N ILE A 818 1.75 -34.19 -14.42
CA ILE A 818 1.98 -35.49 -15.08
C ILE A 818 3.15 -35.38 -16.08
N VAL A 819 3.19 -34.31 -16.88
CA VAL A 819 4.13 -34.18 -18.00
C VAL A 819 5.54 -33.76 -17.56
N GLU A 820 5.69 -32.87 -16.57
CA GLU A 820 6.99 -32.38 -16.07
C GLU A 820 7.88 -33.50 -15.50
N PRO A 821 7.38 -34.46 -14.67
CA PRO A 821 8.17 -35.61 -14.25
C PRO A 821 8.67 -36.48 -15.41
N ILE A 822 7.84 -36.73 -16.42
CA ILE A 822 8.20 -37.56 -17.59
C ILE A 822 9.24 -36.84 -18.46
N TYR A 823 9.04 -35.55 -18.72
CA TYR A 823 10.02 -34.68 -19.38
C TYR A 823 11.39 -34.72 -18.67
N HIS A 824 11.41 -34.63 -17.33
CA HIS A 824 12.65 -34.67 -16.56
C HIS A 824 13.31 -36.05 -16.57
N GLN A 825 12.56 -37.15 -16.57
CA GLN A 825 13.11 -38.51 -16.74
C GLN A 825 13.80 -38.66 -18.10
N ILE A 826 13.13 -38.27 -19.20
CA ILE A 826 13.68 -38.32 -20.56
C ILE A 826 14.91 -37.41 -20.70
N SER A 827 14.87 -36.21 -20.11
CA SER A 827 16.01 -35.28 -20.12
C SER A 827 17.22 -35.81 -19.35
N LYS A 828 17.00 -36.37 -18.15
CA LYS A 828 18.07 -37.01 -17.35
C LYS A 828 18.65 -38.25 -18.06
N ARG A 829 17.83 -38.98 -18.83
CA ARG A 829 18.30 -40.07 -19.69
C ARG A 829 19.17 -39.55 -20.84
N ALA A 830 18.79 -38.44 -21.48
CA ALA A 830 19.56 -37.83 -22.56
C ALA A 830 20.98 -37.44 -22.13
N GLU A 831 21.15 -36.87 -20.94
CA GLU A 831 22.46 -36.54 -20.34
C GLU A 831 23.37 -37.78 -20.17
N GLY A 832 22.80 -38.98 -19.97
CA GLY A 832 23.54 -40.24 -19.86
C GLY A 832 23.91 -40.89 -21.20
N LEU A 833 23.32 -40.46 -22.32
CA LEU A 833 23.52 -41.07 -23.64
C LEU A 833 24.70 -40.41 -24.38
N THR A 834 25.90 -40.96 -24.16
CA THR A 834 27.21 -40.39 -24.55
C THR A 834 27.40 -40.00 -26.02
N HIS A 835 26.50 -40.38 -26.93
CA HIS A 835 26.58 -40.07 -28.35
C HIS A 835 25.81 -38.80 -28.78
N PHE A 836 24.95 -38.22 -27.92
CA PHE A 836 24.13 -37.05 -28.26
C PHE A 836 24.65 -35.71 -27.71
N ASN A 837 25.79 -35.73 -27.00
CA ASN A 837 26.41 -34.59 -26.31
C ASN A 837 26.91 -33.42 -27.21
N SER A 838 26.68 -33.46 -28.53
CA SER A 838 27.00 -32.37 -29.45
C SER A 838 25.98 -31.21 -29.42
N ARG A 839 24.79 -31.42 -28.86
CA ARG A 839 23.72 -30.41 -28.77
C ARG A 839 23.75 -29.70 -27.42
N LYS A 840 24.34 -28.50 -27.40
CA LYS A 840 24.36 -27.64 -26.21
C LYS A 840 22.94 -27.25 -25.80
N LYS A 841 22.59 -27.52 -24.53
CA LYS A 841 21.47 -26.89 -23.83
C LYS A 841 21.69 -25.36 -23.83
N ILE A 842 20.79 -24.61 -24.43
CA ILE A 842 20.86 -23.14 -24.45
C ILE A 842 20.36 -22.66 -23.08
N ILE A 843 21.27 -22.11 -22.27
CA ILE A 843 20.89 -21.46 -21.01
C ILE A 843 20.49 -20.03 -21.35
N GLN A 844 19.20 -19.72 -21.24
CA GLN A 844 18.67 -18.37 -21.32
C GLN A 844 18.48 -17.83 -19.90
N THR A 845 18.72 -16.54 -19.70
CA THR A 845 18.57 -15.90 -18.38
C THR A 845 17.14 -15.39 -18.22
N SER A 846 16.44 -15.80 -17.16
CA SER A 846 15.09 -15.30 -16.85
C SER A 846 15.08 -14.18 -15.81
N THR A 847 13.96 -13.45 -15.73
CA THR A 847 13.69 -12.44 -14.68
C THR A 847 12.22 -12.41 -14.31
N LYS A 848 11.91 -12.04 -13.05
CA LYS A 848 10.56 -11.73 -12.55
C LYS A 848 10.23 -10.24 -12.52
N ASP A 849 11.15 -9.39 -13.00
CA ASP A 849 10.89 -7.97 -13.20
C ASP A 849 10.10 -7.77 -14.52
N PRO A 850 8.83 -7.31 -14.48
CA PRO A 850 8.08 -6.99 -15.70
C PRO A 850 8.55 -5.70 -16.35
N ASN A 851 9.38 -4.88 -15.70
CA ASN A 851 9.75 -3.52 -16.12
C ASN A 851 8.49 -2.70 -16.47
N LEU A 852 7.53 -2.67 -15.54
CA LEU A 852 6.24 -2.01 -15.72
C LEU A 852 6.38 -0.48 -15.70
N TYR A 853 5.98 0.16 -16.79
CA TYR A 853 5.76 1.60 -16.92
C TYR A 853 4.53 1.85 -17.82
N LEU A 854 4.01 3.07 -17.78
CA LEU A 854 2.97 3.51 -18.72
C LEU A 854 3.55 4.50 -19.72
N ILE A 855 3.00 4.54 -20.94
CA ILE A 855 3.13 5.68 -21.85
C ILE A 855 1.75 6.34 -21.99
N THR A 856 1.68 7.66 -21.91
CA THR A 856 0.43 8.41 -22.17
C THR A 856 0.17 8.58 -23.67
N ASP A 857 -1.06 8.90 -24.04
CA ASP A 857 -1.43 9.50 -25.34
C ASP A 857 -0.48 10.63 -25.84
N THR A 858 0.08 11.38 -24.90
CA THR A 858 1.02 12.49 -25.09
C THR A 858 2.50 12.05 -25.15
N GLY A 859 2.79 10.75 -25.05
CA GLY A 859 4.14 10.18 -25.12
C GLY A 859 4.96 10.28 -23.83
N LEU A 860 4.36 10.69 -22.71
CA LEU A 860 5.03 10.79 -21.41
C LEU A 860 5.16 9.39 -20.77
N ILE A 861 6.38 9.02 -20.38
CA ILE A 861 6.64 7.80 -19.63
C ILE A 861 6.35 8.04 -18.15
N LEU A 862 5.48 7.22 -17.56
CA LEU A 862 5.14 7.23 -16.13
C LEU A 862 5.60 5.94 -15.45
N THR A 863 6.33 6.07 -14.35
CA THR A 863 6.74 4.95 -13.49
C THR A 863 5.89 4.89 -12.21
N PRO A 864 5.68 3.69 -11.62
CA PRO A 864 4.84 3.55 -10.43
C PRO A 864 5.55 4.10 -9.19
N HIS A 865 4.85 4.88 -8.37
CA HIS A 865 5.39 5.46 -7.13
C HIS A 865 5.44 4.47 -5.97
N LEU A 866 4.60 3.42 -6.00
CA LEU A 866 4.48 2.43 -4.95
C LEU A 866 3.98 1.09 -5.55
N ASN A 867 4.49 -0.02 -5.02
CA ASN A 867 3.90 -1.34 -5.14
C ASN A 867 3.67 -1.89 -3.72
N LYS A 868 2.41 -2.23 -3.41
CA LYS A 868 2.01 -3.02 -2.24
C LYS A 868 0.90 -3.97 -2.67
N GLN A 869 0.97 -5.24 -2.26
CA GLN A 869 -0.05 -6.26 -2.59
C GLN A 869 -0.37 -6.30 -4.10
N ASN A 870 0.67 -6.16 -4.92
CA ASN A 870 0.64 -6.10 -6.39
C ASN A 870 -0.24 -4.97 -6.98
N LYS A 871 -0.64 -3.96 -6.19
CA LYS A 871 -1.31 -2.75 -6.67
C LYS A 871 -0.25 -1.68 -6.97
N TYR A 872 -0.16 -1.30 -8.25
CA TYR A 872 0.76 -0.28 -8.76
C TYR A 872 0.05 1.06 -8.90
N ILE A 873 0.68 2.14 -8.42
CA ILE A 873 0.05 3.47 -8.34
C ILE A 873 0.84 4.50 -9.16
N PHE A 874 0.14 5.19 -10.07
CA PHE A 874 0.69 6.21 -10.97
C PHE A 874 -0.02 7.55 -10.75
N THR A 875 0.73 8.64 -10.75
CA THR A 875 0.15 10.00 -10.80
C THR A 875 -0.07 10.39 -12.26
N LEU A 876 -1.29 10.77 -12.61
CA LEU A 876 -1.67 11.17 -13.96
C LEU A 876 -1.77 12.71 -14.08
N PRO A 877 -1.18 13.30 -15.14
CA PRO A 877 -1.49 14.67 -15.56
C PRO A 877 -2.98 14.86 -15.88
N GLU A 878 -3.45 16.10 -15.78
CA GLU A 878 -4.89 16.43 -15.74
C GLU A 878 -5.66 16.11 -17.04
N ASP A 879 -4.98 16.13 -18.19
CA ASP A 879 -5.58 16.05 -19.52
C ASP A 879 -5.40 14.66 -20.22
N VAL A 880 -4.82 13.65 -19.57
CA VAL A 880 -4.59 12.30 -20.15
C VAL A 880 -5.89 11.49 -20.26
N LYS A 881 -6.11 10.86 -21.42
CA LYS A 881 -7.27 10.04 -21.78
C LYS A 881 -6.95 8.58 -22.05
N ASN A 882 -5.85 8.28 -22.76
CA ASN A 882 -5.41 6.90 -23.00
C ASN A 882 -4.01 6.69 -22.41
N ILE A 883 -3.79 5.49 -21.89
CA ILE A 883 -2.47 5.00 -21.45
C ILE A 883 -2.17 3.63 -22.07
N PHE A 884 -0.88 3.38 -22.31
CA PHE A 884 -0.34 2.12 -22.80
C PHE A 884 0.45 1.46 -21.68
N ILE A 885 -0.02 0.30 -21.22
CA ILE A 885 0.60 -0.49 -20.15
C ILE A 885 1.72 -1.35 -20.75
N HIS A 886 2.96 -0.92 -20.55
CA HIS A 886 4.13 -1.63 -21.03
C HIS A 886 4.67 -2.61 -20.01
N SER A 887 5.03 -3.80 -20.48
CA SER A 887 5.73 -4.83 -19.69
C SER A 887 6.52 -5.77 -20.59
N ARG A 888 7.50 -6.49 -20.02
CA ARG A 888 8.12 -7.65 -20.66
C ARG A 888 7.07 -8.73 -20.93
N THR A 889 7.35 -9.61 -21.89
CA THR A 889 6.48 -10.72 -22.26
C THR A 889 7.24 -12.00 -22.56
N SER A 890 6.53 -13.12 -22.47
CA SER A 890 7.08 -14.46 -22.72
C SER A 890 5.97 -15.50 -22.86
N ARG A 891 6.23 -16.59 -23.59
CA ARG A 891 5.38 -17.78 -23.57
C ARG A 891 5.75 -18.68 -22.38
N PRO A 892 4.82 -19.11 -21.51
CA PRO A 892 5.13 -20.02 -20.40
C PRO A 892 5.84 -21.31 -20.83
N CYS A 893 5.52 -21.83 -22.02
CA CYS A 893 6.20 -22.98 -22.63
C CYS A 893 7.70 -22.76 -22.94
N ASP A 894 8.14 -21.50 -23.13
CA ASP A 894 9.54 -21.14 -23.38
C ASP A 894 10.32 -20.90 -22.07
N THR A 895 9.65 -20.52 -20.98
CA THR A 895 10.32 -20.00 -19.76
C THR A 895 10.23 -20.90 -18.54
N ILE A 896 9.14 -21.66 -18.42
CA ILE A 896 9.01 -22.75 -17.45
C ILE A 896 9.59 -24.03 -18.06
N GLY A 897 9.25 -24.29 -19.32
CA GLY A 897 9.71 -25.42 -20.11
C GLY A 897 8.58 -26.01 -20.97
N SER A 898 8.93 -26.78 -22.00
CA SER A 898 7.98 -27.24 -23.02
C SER A 898 6.85 -28.12 -22.47
N PHE A 899 7.02 -28.69 -21.28
CA PHE A 899 6.00 -29.43 -20.53
C PHE A 899 4.85 -28.57 -19.99
N VAL A 900 4.81 -27.27 -20.32
CA VAL A 900 3.68 -26.36 -20.13
C VAL A 900 3.11 -26.00 -21.50
N ASP A 901 1.79 -26.14 -21.70
CA ASP A 901 1.14 -25.94 -23.00
C ASP A 901 0.64 -24.52 -23.28
N ASP A 902 0.68 -23.61 -22.30
CA ASP A 902 0.32 -22.21 -22.55
C ASP A 902 1.40 -21.56 -23.46
N ARG A 903 1.00 -21.38 -24.73
CA ARG A 903 1.78 -20.81 -25.83
C ARG A 903 1.49 -19.31 -26.04
N ARG A 904 0.73 -18.66 -25.16
CA ARG A 904 0.38 -17.23 -25.31
C ARG A 904 1.54 -16.32 -24.92
N GLN A 905 1.66 -15.16 -25.55
CA GLN A 905 2.74 -14.19 -25.27
C GLN A 905 2.37 -13.28 -24.09
N LEU A 906 2.46 -13.83 -22.87
CA LEU A 906 1.92 -13.23 -21.66
C LEU A 906 2.84 -12.17 -21.04
N GLY A 907 2.26 -11.02 -20.68
CA GLY A 907 2.89 -9.93 -19.95
C GLY A 907 2.49 -9.92 -18.47
N LEU A 908 1.49 -9.10 -18.14
CA LEU A 908 0.90 -8.98 -16.80
C LEU A 908 -0.54 -9.45 -16.82
N LEU A 909 -0.97 -10.21 -15.80
CA LEU A 909 -2.37 -10.49 -15.55
C LEU A 909 -2.94 -9.36 -14.69
N ILE A 910 -3.84 -8.57 -15.25
CA ILE A 910 -4.42 -7.38 -14.61
C ILE A 910 -5.86 -7.69 -14.18
N GLY A 911 -6.14 -7.46 -12.90
CA GLY A 911 -7.48 -7.52 -12.31
C GLY A 911 -8.16 -6.15 -12.39
N ASN A 912 -8.52 -5.60 -11.23
CA ASN A 912 -9.17 -4.28 -11.16
C ASN A 912 -8.25 -3.12 -11.58
N VAL A 913 -8.83 -2.11 -12.23
CA VAL A 913 -8.17 -0.83 -12.52
C VAL A 913 -9.09 0.32 -12.10
N TYR A 914 -8.53 1.32 -11.42
CA TYR A 914 -9.28 2.44 -10.85
C TYR A 914 -8.62 3.79 -11.12
N ILE A 915 -9.42 4.79 -11.51
CA ILE A 915 -9.05 6.21 -11.49
C ILE A 915 -9.64 6.87 -10.25
N ILE A 916 -8.79 7.40 -9.38
CA ILE A 916 -9.17 8.10 -8.15
C ILE A 916 -8.98 9.61 -8.35
N THR A 917 -10.05 10.37 -8.15
CA THR A 917 -10.07 11.84 -8.14
C THR A 917 -10.29 12.38 -6.72
N LYS A 918 -10.52 13.70 -6.55
CA LYS A 918 -10.82 14.29 -5.23
C LYS A 918 -12.14 13.76 -4.62
N ASN A 919 -13.16 13.50 -5.44
CA ASN A 919 -14.51 13.18 -4.97
C ASN A 919 -15.02 11.79 -5.38
N GLN A 920 -14.41 11.14 -6.37
CA GLN A 920 -14.95 9.91 -6.97
C GLN A 920 -13.85 8.95 -7.43
N LEU A 921 -14.10 7.65 -7.24
CA LEU A 921 -13.38 6.55 -7.87
C LEU A 921 -14.19 6.10 -9.10
N TYR A 922 -13.52 5.99 -10.23
CA TYR A 922 -14.07 5.46 -11.48
C TYR A 922 -13.40 4.11 -11.75
N PRO A 923 -14.13 2.98 -11.72
CA PRO A 923 -13.60 1.71 -12.19
C PRO A 923 -13.45 1.77 -13.71
N ILE A 924 -12.32 1.28 -14.21
CA ILE A 924 -12.08 1.09 -15.63
C ILE A 924 -12.22 -0.42 -15.89
N THR A 925 -13.24 -0.80 -16.68
CA THR A 925 -13.63 -2.21 -16.89
C THR A 925 -13.63 -2.62 -18.36
N ASN A 926 -13.21 -1.74 -19.27
CA ASN A 926 -13.14 -2.02 -20.70
C ASN A 926 -12.27 -3.25 -21.02
N HIS A 927 -11.16 -3.45 -20.30
CA HIS A 927 -10.31 -4.62 -20.48
C HIS A 927 -11.00 -5.93 -20.07
N LEU A 928 -11.96 -5.89 -19.15
CA LEU A 928 -12.71 -7.06 -18.70
C LEU A 928 -13.89 -7.44 -19.60
N SER A 929 -14.35 -6.54 -20.48
CA SER A 929 -15.60 -6.72 -21.25
C SER A 929 -15.46 -6.58 -22.77
N GLN A 930 -14.51 -5.79 -23.27
CA GLN A 930 -14.32 -5.57 -24.70
C GLN A 930 -13.44 -6.67 -25.31
N GLN A 931 -14.02 -7.58 -26.08
CA GLN A 931 -13.28 -8.70 -26.71
C GLN A 931 -12.09 -8.19 -27.54
N ASP A 932 -12.31 -7.30 -28.50
CA ASP A 932 -11.25 -6.70 -29.31
C ASP A 932 -10.69 -5.42 -28.65
N LEU A 933 -9.69 -5.57 -27.77
CA LEU A 933 -8.99 -4.43 -27.14
C LEU A 933 -7.47 -4.49 -27.44
N PRO A 934 -6.85 -3.45 -28.04
CA PRO A 934 -5.46 -3.51 -28.47
C PRO A 934 -4.48 -3.81 -27.33
N GLY A 935 -3.65 -4.83 -27.54
CA GLY A 935 -2.58 -5.19 -26.62
C GLY A 935 -2.98 -6.08 -25.43
N TRP A 936 -4.21 -6.61 -25.45
CA TRP A 936 -4.71 -7.58 -24.48
C TRP A 936 -4.89 -8.95 -25.12
N ASP A 937 -4.86 -10.01 -24.32
CA ASP A 937 -5.10 -11.40 -24.72
C ASP A 937 -6.62 -11.71 -24.74
N ILE A 938 -7.06 -12.98 -24.68
CA ILE A 938 -8.48 -13.31 -24.47
C ILE A 938 -8.99 -12.81 -23.11
N VAL A 939 -10.29 -12.58 -22.97
CA VAL A 939 -10.92 -12.32 -21.66
C VAL A 939 -10.96 -13.65 -20.89
N GLU A 940 -10.47 -13.65 -19.64
CA GLU A 940 -10.45 -14.83 -18.78
C GLU A 940 -11.82 -15.06 -18.11
N GLN A 941 -12.09 -16.28 -17.60
CA GLN A 941 -13.35 -16.61 -16.94
C GLN A 941 -13.59 -15.84 -15.61
N THR A 942 -12.53 -15.36 -14.99
CA THR A 942 -12.59 -14.49 -13.80
C THR A 942 -12.31 -13.04 -14.22
N PRO A 943 -12.76 -12.01 -13.47
CA PRO A 943 -12.60 -10.59 -13.85
C PRO A 943 -11.14 -10.10 -13.80
N CYS A 944 -10.35 -10.59 -14.74
CA CYS A 944 -8.96 -10.23 -15.02
C CYS A 944 -8.62 -10.52 -16.49
N ARG A 945 -7.47 -10.03 -16.95
CA ARG A 945 -7.00 -10.27 -18.32
C ARG A 945 -5.49 -10.14 -18.44
N TRP A 946 -4.87 -10.98 -19.27
CA TRP A 946 -3.45 -10.82 -19.61
C TRP A 946 -3.24 -9.69 -20.63
N THR A 947 -2.18 -8.92 -20.43
CA THR A 947 -1.61 -8.03 -21.45
C THR A 947 -0.63 -8.81 -22.34
N ASN A 948 -0.48 -8.40 -23.60
CA ASN A 948 0.57 -8.89 -24.51
C ASN A 948 1.80 -7.96 -24.57
N GLY A 949 2.02 -7.16 -23.52
CA GLY A 949 3.21 -6.31 -23.35
C GLY A 949 3.05 -4.85 -23.74
N ASN A 950 1.98 -4.48 -24.45
CA ASN A 950 1.65 -3.09 -24.81
C ASN A 950 0.13 -2.88 -24.81
N ALA A 951 -0.51 -2.99 -23.65
CA ALA A 951 -1.96 -2.96 -23.49
C ALA A 951 -2.52 -1.53 -23.50
N GLU A 952 -3.37 -1.18 -24.46
CA GLU A 952 -4.08 0.10 -24.48
C GLU A 952 -5.22 0.10 -23.46
N LEU A 953 -5.32 1.16 -22.67
CA LEU A 953 -6.43 1.37 -21.76
C LEU A 953 -6.93 2.82 -21.85
N ASN A 954 -8.20 2.98 -22.19
CA ASN A 954 -8.90 4.25 -22.08
C ASN A 954 -9.25 4.51 -20.61
N ILE A 955 -8.90 5.69 -20.12
CA ILE A 955 -9.08 6.17 -18.75
C ILE A 955 -9.84 7.51 -18.71
N GLU A 956 -10.57 7.85 -19.78
CA GLU A 956 -11.37 9.07 -19.87
C GLU A 956 -12.57 9.02 -18.90
N THR A 957 -12.47 9.82 -17.85
CA THR A 957 -13.51 10.00 -16.84
C THR A 957 -14.37 11.22 -17.19
N ASN A 958 -15.70 11.12 -17.02
CA ASN A 958 -16.68 12.23 -17.23
C ASN A 958 -16.51 13.44 -16.27
N SER A 959 -15.39 13.53 -15.54
CA SER A 959 -15.03 14.59 -14.62
C SER A 959 -14.52 15.83 -15.37
N SER A 960 -15.29 16.92 -15.38
CA SER A 960 -14.93 18.20 -15.99
C SER A 960 -13.87 19.02 -15.22
N SER A 961 -13.27 18.45 -14.17
CA SER A 961 -12.33 19.11 -13.28
C SER A 961 -10.87 18.90 -13.69
N LYS A 962 -10.16 19.99 -13.98
CA LYS A 962 -8.68 20.03 -14.02
C LYS A 962 -8.11 19.77 -12.63
N GLN A 963 -7.74 18.51 -12.36
CA GLN A 963 -7.11 18.02 -11.15
C GLN A 963 -6.24 16.80 -11.48
N ASN A 964 -5.06 16.68 -10.84
CA ASN A 964 -4.26 15.47 -10.88
C ASN A 964 -5.06 14.24 -10.42
N LYS A 965 -4.96 13.13 -11.15
CA LYS A 965 -5.65 11.86 -10.84
C LYS A 965 -4.64 10.81 -10.38
N LEU A 966 -5.07 9.84 -9.58
CA LEU A 966 -4.28 8.64 -9.27
C LEU A 966 -4.86 7.43 -10.01
N LEU A 967 -4.03 6.75 -10.79
CA LEU A 967 -4.35 5.47 -11.43
C LEU A 967 -3.80 4.33 -10.58
N VAL A 968 -4.67 3.40 -10.21
CA VAL A 968 -4.32 2.17 -9.48
C VAL A 968 -4.59 0.97 -10.39
N ILE A 969 -3.55 0.19 -10.68
CA ILE A 969 -3.63 -1.05 -11.47
C ILE A 969 -3.33 -2.23 -10.55
N GLN A 970 -4.27 -3.17 -10.40
CA GLN A 970 -4.06 -4.43 -9.69
C GLN A 970 -3.46 -5.47 -10.64
N VAL A 971 -2.20 -5.87 -10.40
CA VAL A 971 -1.60 -7.02 -11.06
C VAL A 971 -1.90 -8.27 -10.21
N LEU A 972 -2.51 -9.29 -10.80
CA LEU A 972 -2.74 -10.58 -10.13
C LEU A 972 -1.56 -11.52 -10.29
N SER A 973 -0.90 -11.50 -11.46
CA SER A 973 0.25 -12.35 -11.79
C SER A 973 1.15 -11.71 -12.85
N SER A 974 2.37 -12.23 -12.98
CA SER A 974 3.39 -11.86 -13.95
C SER A 974 4.18 -13.10 -14.37
N SER A 975 4.50 -13.23 -15.66
CA SER A 975 5.30 -14.36 -16.15
C SER A 975 6.77 -14.30 -15.69
N ASP A 976 7.49 -15.41 -15.81
CA ASP A 976 8.96 -15.42 -15.86
C ASP A 976 9.41 -15.02 -17.29
N TYR A 977 10.21 -13.97 -17.44
CA TYR A 977 10.55 -13.35 -18.74
C TYR A 977 11.99 -13.63 -19.20
N LEU A 978 12.21 -13.80 -20.51
CA LEU A 978 13.54 -14.09 -21.11
C LEU A 978 14.34 -12.82 -21.44
N LEU A 979 15.45 -12.62 -20.73
CA LEU A 979 16.39 -11.52 -20.99
C LEU A 979 17.16 -11.75 -22.29
N HIS A 980 16.78 -11.02 -23.34
CA HIS A 980 17.54 -10.96 -24.59
C HIS A 980 18.78 -10.05 -24.45
N ASN A 981 19.91 -10.46 -25.04
CA ASN A 981 21.22 -9.79 -24.97
C ASN A 981 21.30 -8.37 -25.60
N GLN A 982 20.17 -7.70 -25.84
CA GLN A 982 20.10 -6.35 -26.41
C GLN A 982 19.39 -5.32 -25.50
N GLU A 983 18.66 -5.73 -24.45
CA GLU A 983 17.99 -4.80 -23.51
C GLU A 983 18.98 -3.89 -22.74
N SER A 984 20.26 -4.23 -22.68
CA SER A 984 21.31 -3.45 -22.00
C SER A 984 21.51 -2.03 -22.53
N THR A 985 20.93 -1.69 -23.68
CA THR A 985 21.32 -0.52 -24.48
C THR A 985 20.47 0.74 -24.22
N ILE A 986 19.29 0.62 -23.59
CA ILE A 986 18.35 1.76 -23.44
C ILE A 986 18.69 2.64 -22.22
N LYS A 987 19.35 2.11 -21.18
CA LYS A 987 19.67 2.84 -19.92
C LYS A 987 20.79 3.89 -20.01
N HIS A 988 21.20 4.34 -21.20
CA HIS A 988 22.30 5.31 -21.39
C HIS A 988 21.94 6.57 -22.19
N GLN A 989 20.66 6.79 -22.48
CA GLN A 989 20.10 8.09 -22.86
C GLN A 989 18.86 8.35 -21.99
N ILE A 990 18.50 9.63 -21.76
CA ILE A 990 17.55 10.10 -20.72
C ILE A 990 18.19 10.24 -19.31
N ILE A 991 19.31 10.96 -19.24
CA ILE A 991 19.54 11.99 -18.21
C ILE A 991 20.13 13.21 -18.92
N ALA A 992 19.27 14.12 -19.35
CA ALA A 992 19.58 15.42 -19.95
C ALA A 992 18.36 16.35 -19.78
#